data_AF-A0AAD4EX57-F1
#
_entry.id   AF-A0AAD4EX57-F1
#
_cell.length_a   1.000
_cell.length_b   1.000
_cell.length_c   1.000
_cell.angle_alpha   90.00
_cell.angle_beta   90.00
_cell.angle_gamma   90.00
#
_symmetry.space_group_name_H-M   'P 1'
#
loop_
_entity.id
_entity.type
_entity.pdbx_description
1 polymer ?
#
loop_
_entity_poly.entity_id
_entity_poly.type
_entity_poly.pdbx_seq_one_letter_code
_entity_poly.pdbx_strand_id
1 'polypeptide(L)'
;MPFLFSYVCDLLQRLDDNRLARSGLRSNAAIIQEWFRAHQGLLHRDDHNSAPLLSALLPEKRTDRVYFIREKKLQIIIGLEEIDRLLHSIAAACRFSSPAVRSSASENRPADQELILGDLYRRSSARDAKWLTRLILKNYEPVILDQRVVCAAYNPLLPAVLKVQDDLAVAGRILDALRGDRTVTGRTELAEYLKPTLGVKIGRQTWFKGRSIKHCLSMAQGRISCEEKMDGEYCQIHIDLSKGYDCIQIFSKSGKDSTRDRMALHDSIRKSLQLGKPFCPLRSGCILEGELVVYSDKDSKILDFHKIRKHVSRSGSFLGTDKDSQPHHWEHLMIVYYDILMVDNESLLAVKHSERFQRLKSLITPVPGRSALVKREIIDCNRRSAVSDLRRVFAKCITARGEGLVLKADDPYFNFGTLQRPYSCCAIKLKKEYIGHFGDIGDFAVVGARYDAAKARTYNIPRVKWTHFYVGCLENKDEVQRFGKRPQFVVTNVVELNTTQLEAFMSSVNPESVRPEDNTKITLRIEPGIDNGKRSTPTPSPQLLRTGPRQPFPLPLSPTKSKTGPEMQVLNAPVDRQLTPPTSSAAQMPESTASSRTDSQDEAIVGRKRPIESSTQNDIPERSKVRRRSGEHVSPTAPLPDHNGVDPSTTQPVSVEPARMISLRRHTEADLPMPSGKCRHLPGFCKFTTYSIILSPCVADFPWVADDLLSSHGVTEFLRHPREWLDDQNATAPGSTRRKRKIALVDTRRREATVAFLQSIEAAQLKRRNSDREYVPVYDWRVLEKIREDEQKYSRNRWKPGTRFDVTSPGPVASLEECETPDVTPAITEMKLIVSGATGLVATEVLRQAILRPEITTVIALARKPVTLSGPGADKVKTVLVKNYDEYPDDVKREFTGADACIWTVAVTPTKRQSMDPAQVKRVCHDFTMAGLNAMYEAGPARPFRFLYMSGNNAVRDPAERPRILGDYCVMRGAVENDVLAFAREHEGVEACVAKPGLISSGVVTSVLGGFFRLTGIVPANSISCVSKAMLDQVIKGFEKEPLLAEDLERLGL
;
A
#
# COMPACT_ATOMS: atom_id res chain seq x y z
N MET A 1 -36.13 -19.38 -3.63
CA MET A 1 -34.81 -19.96 -3.93
C MET A 1 -33.80 -19.32 -3.00
N PRO A 2 -33.10 -20.09 -2.14
CA PRO A 2 -32.10 -19.54 -1.22
C PRO A 2 -30.87 -19.01 -1.98
N PHE A 3 -30.14 -18.06 -1.37
CA PHE A 3 -28.90 -17.56 -1.95
C PHE A 3 -27.80 -18.61 -1.86
N LEU A 4 -27.33 -19.13 -3.01
CA LEU A 4 -26.40 -20.26 -3.04
C LEU A 4 -24.94 -19.82 -2.80
N PHE A 5 -24.18 -20.64 -2.08
CA PHE A 5 -22.74 -20.41 -1.87
C PHE A 5 -21.93 -20.50 -3.19
N SER A 6 -22.40 -21.26 -4.17
CA SER A 6 -21.82 -21.33 -5.51
C SER A 6 -21.70 -19.94 -6.17
N TYR A 7 -22.68 -19.05 -5.97
CA TYR A 7 -22.63 -17.66 -6.49
C TYR A 7 -21.47 -16.86 -5.88
N VAL A 8 -21.16 -17.09 -4.60
CA VAL A 8 -20.01 -16.47 -3.94
C VAL A 8 -18.70 -17.06 -4.48
N CYS A 9 -18.67 -18.37 -4.73
CA CYS A 9 -17.55 -19.04 -5.39
C CYS A 9 -17.34 -18.57 -6.84
N ASP A 10 -18.41 -18.22 -7.57
CA ASP A 10 -18.32 -17.62 -8.91
C ASP A 10 -17.62 -16.26 -8.85
N LEU A 11 -18.02 -15.37 -7.92
CA LEU A 11 -17.35 -14.09 -7.70
C LEU A 11 -15.87 -14.29 -7.33
N LEU A 12 -15.60 -15.10 -6.31
CA LEU A 12 -14.25 -15.37 -5.84
C LEU A 12 -13.37 -15.95 -6.95
N GLN A 13 -13.90 -16.84 -7.79
CA GLN A 13 -13.20 -17.40 -8.93
C GLN A 13 -12.90 -16.34 -10.01
N ARG A 14 -13.89 -15.52 -10.40
CA ARG A 14 -13.67 -14.41 -11.36
C ARG A 14 -12.60 -13.42 -10.87
N LEU A 15 -12.49 -13.20 -9.56
CA LEU A 15 -11.44 -12.37 -8.96
C LEU A 15 -10.07 -13.06 -8.91
N ASP A 16 -10.02 -14.39 -8.77
CA ASP A 16 -8.79 -15.20 -8.82
C ASP A 16 -8.26 -15.35 -10.26
N ASP A 17 -9.14 -15.27 -11.26
CA ASP A 17 -8.75 -15.30 -12.68
C ASP A 17 -8.32 -13.92 -13.21
N ASN A 18 -8.70 -12.83 -12.53
CA ASN A 18 -8.27 -11.46 -12.85
C ASN A 18 -6.79 -11.18 -12.47
N ARG A 19 -5.86 -11.79 -13.20
CA ARG A 19 -4.41 -11.65 -12.96
C ARG A 19 -3.92 -10.19 -12.99
N LEU A 20 -4.55 -9.32 -13.79
CA LEU A 20 -4.20 -7.90 -13.91
C LEU A 20 -4.51 -7.07 -12.65
N ALA A 21 -5.39 -7.54 -11.75
CA ALA A 21 -5.58 -6.90 -10.46
C ALA A 21 -4.51 -7.29 -9.43
N ARG A 22 -3.91 -8.48 -9.54
CA ARG A 22 -2.80 -8.90 -8.66
C ARG A 22 -1.54 -8.08 -8.87
N SER A 23 -1.29 -7.62 -10.10
CA SER A 23 -0.19 -6.70 -10.43
C SER A 23 -0.54 -5.21 -10.19
N GLY A 24 -1.71 -4.90 -9.65
CA GLY A 24 -2.16 -3.52 -9.41
C GLY A 24 -2.56 -2.72 -10.66
N LEU A 25 -2.49 -3.30 -11.86
CA LEU A 25 -2.78 -2.63 -13.13
C LEU A 25 -4.28 -2.40 -13.37
N ARG A 26 -5.17 -3.13 -12.69
CA ARG A 26 -6.63 -2.94 -12.74
C ARG A 26 -7.26 -3.12 -11.35
N SER A 27 -8.39 -2.47 -11.11
CA SER A 27 -9.17 -2.66 -9.88
C SER A 27 -10.14 -3.83 -10.01
N ASN A 28 -10.26 -4.63 -8.94
CA ASN A 28 -11.32 -5.66 -8.81
C ASN A 28 -12.74 -5.07 -8.69
N ALA A 29 -12.88 -3.75 -8.50
CA ALA A 29 -14.17 -3.14 -8.20
C ALA A 29 -15.24 -3.33 -9.26
N ALA A 30 -14.88 -3.33 -10.55
CA ALA A 30 -15.85 -3.55 -11.63
C ALA A 30 -16.50 -4.93 -11.58
N ILE A 31 -15.72 -5.98 -11.29
CA ILE A 31 -16.19 -7.37 -11.17
C ILE A 31 -17.15 -7.50 -9.97
N ILE A 32 -16.78 -6.89 -8.83
CA ILE A 32 -17.61 -6.89 -7.61
C ILE A 32 -18.93 -6.18 -7.86
N GLN A 33 -18.90 -4.97 -8.44
CA GLN A 33 -20.10 -4.17 -8.73
C GLN A 33 -21.02 -4.83 -9.76
N GLU A 34 -20.46 -5.45 -10.80
CA GLU A 34 -21.24 -6.19 -11.79
C GLU A 34 -21.91 -7.42 -11.18
N TRP A 35 -21.19 -8.20 -10.38
CA TRP A 35 -21.75 -9.37 -9.70
C TRP A 35 -22.89 -8.98 -8.75
N PHE A 36 -22.71 -7.92 -7.96
CA PHE A 36 -23.79 -7.42 -7.09
C PHE A 36 -25.02 -6.95 -7.88
N ARG A 37 -24.81 -6.26 -9.02
CA ARG A 37 -25.91 -5.86 -9.91
C ARG A 37 -26.64 -7.07 -10.52
N ALA A 38 -25.92 -8.10 -10.93
CA ALA A 38 -26.49 -9.32 -11.48
C ALA A 38 -27.32 -10.11 -10.45
N HIS A 39 -26.91 -10.12 -9.19
CA HIS A 39 -27.61 -10.83 -8.10
C HIS A 39 -28.62 -9.95 -7.35
N GLN A 40 -28.79 -8.68 -7.72
CA GLN A 40 -29.55 -7.68 -6.96
C GLN A 40 -31.00 -8.13 -6.67
N GLY A 41 -31.65 -8.79 -7.62
CA GLY A 41 -33.01 -9.36 -7.46
C GLY A 41 -33.12 -10.50 -6.44
N LEU A 42 -32.02 -11.18 -6.10
CA LEU A 42 -31.96 -12.16 -5.00
C LEU A 42 -31.65 -11.51 -3.64
N LEU A 43 -31.00 -10.34 -3.64
CA LEU A 43 -30.63 -9.60 -2.43
C LEU A 43 -31.77 -8.73 -1.89
N HIS A 44 -32.74 -8.36 -2.74
CA HIS A 44 -33.93 -7.57 -2.38
C HIS A 44 -35.16 -8.39 -2.01
N ARG A 45 -35.07 -9.73 -1.92
CA ARG A 45 -36.17 -10.57 -1.46
C ARG A 45 -36.39 -10.43 0.04
N ASP A 46 -37.63 -10.53 0.49
CA ASP A 46 -37.98 -10.46 1.92
C ASP A 46 -37.46 -11.66 2.73
N ASP A 47 -37.13 -12.77 2.06
CA ASP A 47 -36.47 -13.95 2.65
C ASP A 47 -34.92 -13.87 2.67
N HIS A 48 -34.33 -12.77 2.22
CA HIS A 48 -32.87 -12.61 2.15
C HIS A 48 -32.26 -12.21 3.50
N ASN A 49 -31.63 -13.18 4.18
CA ASN A 49 -30.75 -12.87 5.31
C ASN A 49 -29.40 -12.31 4.82
N SER A 50 -29.13 -11.05 5.18
CA SER A 50 -27.92 -10.30 4.85
C SER A 50 -26.64 -10.86 5.50
N ALA A 51 -26.74 -11.42 6.71
CA ALA A 51 -25.57 -11.75 7.53
C ALA A 51 -24.72 -12.93 7.01
N PRO A 52 -25.28 -14.06 6.51
CA PRO A 52 -24.48 -15.15 5.94
C PRO A 52 -23.63 -14.72 4.73
N LEU A 53 -24.20 -13.95 3.79
CA LEU A 53 -23.49 -13.49 2.60
C LEU A 53 -22.34 -12.54 2.96
N LEU A 54 -22.61 -11.54 3.82
CA LEU A 54 -21.56 -10.64 4.30
C LEU A 54 -20.49 -11.39 5.11
N SER A 55 -20.86 -12.41 5.89
CA SER A 55 -19.91 -13.26 6.63
C SER A 55 -19.05 -14.15 5.72
N ALA A 56 -19.56 -14.54 4.55
CA ALA A 56 -18.80 -15.28 3.55
C ALA A 56 -17.84 -14.37 2.77
N LEU A 57 -18.25 -13.15 2.43
CA LEU A 57 -17.41 -12.20 1.71
C LEU A 57 -16.35 -11.53 2.61
N LEU A 58 -16.66 -11.31 3.89
CA LEU A 58 -15.81 -10.61 4.87
C LEU A 58 -15.60 -11.45 6.16
N PRO A 59 -15.01 -12.66 6.06
CA PRO A 59 -14.91 -13.58 7.20
C PRO A 59 -13.98 -13.10 8.32
N GLU A 60 -13.07 -12.18 8.01
CA GLU A 60 -12.19 -11.51 8.97
C GLU A 60 -12.97 -10.61 9.94
N LYS A 61 -14.12 -10.07 9.53
CA LYS A 61 -15.03 -9.31 10.41
C LYS A 61 -15.77 -10.18 11.42
N ARG A 62 -15.90 -11.49 11.19
CA ARG A 62 -16.51 -12.45 12.15
C ARG A 62 -15.54 -12.82 13.27
N THR A 63 -15.09 -11.84 14.04
CA THR A 63 -14.15 -12.04 15.17
C THR A 63 -14.78 -12.81 16.35
N ASP A 64 -16.10 -12.94 16.36
CA ASP A 64 -16.89 -13.83 17.21
C ASP A 64 -16.67 -15.32 16.91
N ARG A 65 -16.28 -15.67 15.67
CA ARG A 65 -16.13 -17.06 15.20
C ARG A 65 -14.66 -17.43 15.03
N VAL A 66 -14.17 -18.31 15.90
CA VAL A 66 -12.85 -18.93 15.81
C VAL A 66 -13.02 -20.45 15.67
N TYR A 67 -12.67 -20.99 14.50
CA TYR A 67 -12.91 -22.41 14.18
C TYR A 67 -11.87 -23.38 14.77
N PHE A 68 -10.72 -22.87 15.23
CA PHE A 68 -9.56 -23.65 15.70
C PHE A 68 -9.01 -24.71 14.71
N ILE A 69 -9.47 -24.69 13.47
CA ILE A 69 -8.94 -25.50 12.36
C ILE A 69 -7.76 -24.77 11.72
N ARG A 70 -6.67 -25.50 11.48
CA ARG A 70 -5.50 -25.08 10.69
C ARG A 70 -5.29 -26.05 9.54
N GLU A 71 -4.39 -25.71 8.61
CA GLU A 71 -4.11 -26.44 7.38
C GLU A 71 -3.88 -27.94 7.63
N LYS A 72 -3.07 -28.28 8.65
CA LYS A 72 -2.82 -29.68 9.05
C LYS A 72 -4.05 -30.41 9.59
N LYS A 73 -4.93 -29.73 10.36
CA LYS A 73 -6.17 -30.38 10.84
C LYS A 73 -7.15 -30.57 9.68
N LEU A 74 -7.26 -29.60 8.78
CA LEU A 74 -8.10 -29.71 7.60
C LEU A 74 -7.64 -30.83 6.64
N GLN A 75 -6.34 -31.08 6.54
CA GLN A 75 -5.80 -32.23 5.79
C GLN A 75 -6.25 -33.58 6.39
N ILE A 76 -6.44 -33.66 7.71
CA ILE A 76 -6.92 -34.87 8.40
C ILE A 76 -8.44 -35.02 8.25
N ILE A 77 -9.21 -33.91 8.34
CA ILE A 77 -10.69 -33.89 8.16
C ILE A 77 -11.12 -33.98 6.67
N ILE A 78 -10.18 -34.33 5.78
CA ILE A 78 -10.43 -34.76 4.39
C ILE A 78 -9.42 -35.88 4.03
N GLY A 79 -8.90 -36.57 5.05
CA GLY A 79 -7.81 -37.53 4.93
C GLY A 79 -8.27 -38.93 4.51
N LEU A 80 -7.32 -39.75 4.04
CA LEU A 80 -7.60 -41.14 3.69
C LEU A 80 -8.19 -41.92 4.87
N GLU A 81 -7.80 -41.57 6.10
CA GLU A 81 -8.29 -42.13 7.36
C GLU A 81 -9.78 -41.89 7.62
N GLU A 82 -10.38 -40.80 7.11
CA GLU A 82 -11.82 -40.57 7.24
C GLU A 82 -12.61 -41.29 6.16
N ILE A 83 -12.03 -41.42 4.96
CA ILE A 83 -12.57 -42.29 3.90
C ILE A 83 -12.53 -43.75 4.39
N ASP A 84 -11.43 -44.17 5.00
CA ASP A 84 -11.26 -45.49 5.59
C ASP A 84 -12.22 -45.74 6.76
N ARG A 85 -12.30 -44.82 7.75
CA ARG A 85 -13.30 -44.91 8.84
C ARG A 85 -14.74 -44.94 8.31
N LEU A 86 -15.07 -44.19 7.27
CA LEU A 86 -16.40 -44.22 6.63
C LEU A 86 -16.65 -45.56 5.93
N LEU A 87 -15.72 -46.03 5.09
CA LEU A 87 -15.81 -47.33 4.41
C LEU A 87 -15.87 -48.49 5.40
N HIS A 88 -15.10 -48.43 6.48
CA HIS A 88 -15.09 -49.41 7.57
C HIS A 88 -16.39 -49.39 8.37
N SER A 89 -17.02 -48.22 8.58
CA SER A 89 -18.37 -48.15 9.18
C SER A 89 -19.44 -48.77 8.28
N ILE A 90 -19.36 -48.55 6.96
CA ILE A 90 -20.24 -49.16 5.95
C ILE A 90 -20.00 -50.68 5.89
N ALA A 91 -18.74 -51.11 5.98
CA ALA A 91 -18.36 -52.53 6.04
C ALA A 91 -18.83 -53.19 7.34
N ALA A 92 -18.74 -52.52 8.50
CA ALA A 92 -19.20 -53.04 9.78
C ALA A 92 -20.73 -53.19 9.82
N ALA A 93 -21.47 -52.30 9.15
CA ALA A 93 -22.91 -52.43 8.94
C ALA A 93 -23.29 -53.52 7.90
N CYS A 94 -22.35 -53.98 7.08
CA CYS A 94 -22.61 -54.99 6.06
C CYS A 94 -22.54 -56.42 6.64
N ARG A 95 -23.65 -57.17 6.57
CA ARG A 95 -23.74 -58.55 7.07
C ARG A 95 -22.73 -59.53 6.45
N PHE A 96 -22.23 -59.21 5.24
CA PHE A 96 -21.29 -60.05 4.50
C PHE A 96 -19.81 -59.79 4.86
N SER A 97 -19.50 -58.68 5.56
CA SER A 97 -18.14 -58.41 6.05
C SER A 97 -17.76 -59.33 7.21
N SER A 98 -16.47 -59.45 7.50
CA SER A 98 -15.96 -60.38 8.52
C SER A 98 -16.48 -60.06 9.94
N PRO A 99 -16.64 -61.05 10.84
CA PRO A 99 -17.18 -60.83 12.18
C PRO A 99 -16.44 -59.75 12.97
N ALA A 100 -15.10 -59.72 12.90
CA ALA A 100 -14.26 -58.74 13.59
C ALA A 100 -14.51 -57.28 13.13
N VAL A 101 -14.74 -57.07 11.83
CA VAL A 101 -15.11 -55.74 11.29
C VAL A 101 -16.48 -55.33 11.82
N ARG A 102 -17.47 -56.24 11.78
CA ARG A 102 -18.83 -55.96 12.27
C ARG A 102 -18.89 -55.66 13.78
N SER A 103 -18.03 -56.28 14.60
CA SER A 103 -17.97 -56.00 16.05
C SER A 103 -17.33 -54.65 16.41
N SER A 104 -16.52 -54.05 15.52
CA SER A 104 -15.83 -52.78 15.79
C SER A 104 -16.71 -51.51 15.68
N ALA A 105 -18.02 -51.67 15.44
CA ALA A 105 -18.96 -50.58 15.15
C ALA A 105 -19.24 -49.59 16.31
N SER A 106 -18.80 -49.89 17.54
CA SER A 106 -18.98 -49.02 18.70
C SER A 106 -17.83 -48.05 18.94
N GLU A 107 -16.60 -48.39 18.53
CA GLU A 107 -15.38 -47.67 18.95
C GLU A 107 -15.00 -46.52 18.01
N ASN A 108 -15.41 -46.57 16.74
CA ASN A 108 -15.04 -45.61 15.70
C ASN A 108 -16.21 -44.71 15.25
N ARG A 109 -16.86 -44.01 16.20
CA ARG A 109 -17.77 -42.89 15.87
C ARG A 109 -16.97 -41.58 15.77
N PRO A 110 -16.92 -40.89 14.60
CA PRO A 110 -16.33 -39.56 14.52
C PRO A 110 -17.09 -38.55 15.39
N ALA A 111 -16.44 -37.44 15.75
CA ALA A 111 -17.17 -36.30 16.30
C ALA A 111 -18.08 -35.69 15.21
N ASP A 112 -19.32 -35.33 15.56
CA ASP A 112 -20.33 -34.86 14.60
C ASP A 112 -19.84 -33.70 13.72
N GLN A 113 -18.98 -32.83 14.28
CA GLN A 113 -18.39 -31.69 13.57
C GLN A 113 -17.48 -32.11 12.39
N GLU A 114 -16.82 -33.26 12.48
CA GLU A 114 -15.91 -33.77 11.45
C GLU A 114 -16.71 -34.47 10.34
N LEU A 115 -17.75 -35.24 10.70
CA LEU A 115 -18.75 -35.77 9.74
C LEU A 115 -19.45 -34.66 8.95
N ILE A 116 -19.98 -33.64 9.64
CA ILE A 116 -20.68 -32.50 9.00
C ILE A 116 -19.76 -31.75 8.02
N LEU A 117 -18.46 -31.61 8.36
CA LEU A 117 -17.49 -30.97 7.49
C LEU A 117 -17.13 -31.85 6.29
N GLY A 118 -16.87 -33.14 6.50
CA GLY A 118 -16.63 -34.12 5.45
C GLY A 118 -17.81 -34.26 4.47
N ASP A 119 -19.06 -34.23 4.97
CA ASP A 119 -20.28 -34.19 4.14
C ASP A 119 -20.36 -32.88 3.33
N LEU A 120 -19.97 -31.74 3.90
CA LEU A 120 -19.96 -30.46 3.19
C LEU A 120 -18.91 -30.44 2.06
N TYR A 121 -17.73 -31.02 2.29
CA TYR A 121 -16.73 -31.21 1.24
C TYR A 121 -17.17 -32.22 0.18
N ARG A 122 -17.73 -33.38 0.56
CA ARG A 122 -18.23 -34.40 -0.39
C ARG A 122 -19.38 -33.91 -1.29
N ARG A 123 -20.15 -32.90 -0.84
CA ARG A 123 -21.23 -32.25 -1.63
C ARG A 123 -20.77 -31.00 -2.42
N SER A 124 -19.52 -30.55 -2.24
CA SER A 124 -18.99 -29.36 -2.91
C SER A 124 -18.27 -29.73 -4.21
N SER A 125 -18.40 -28.90 -5.25
CA SER A 125 -17.50 -29.02 -6.42
C SER A 125 -16.05 -28.73 -6.00
N ALA A 126 -15.06 -29.23 -6.72
CA ALA A 126 -13.64 -28.96 -6.42
C ALA A 126 -13.30 -27.45 -6.35
N ARG A 127 -14.02 -26.64 -7.13
CA ARG A 127 -13.92 -25.17 -7.10
C ARG A 127 -14.52 -24.58 -5.83
N ASP A 128 -15.70 -25.06 -5.41
CA ASP A 128 -16.39 -24.51 -4.24
C ASP A 128 -15.75 -25.00 -2.94
N ALA A 129 -15.21 -26.23 -2.92
CA ALA A 129 -14.37 -26.79 -1.86
C ALA A 129 -13.08 -25.98 -1.63
N LYS A 130 -12.44 -25.48 -2.70
CA LYS A 130 -11.32 -24.52 -2.64
C LYS A 130 -11.72 -23.24 -1.90
N TRP A 131 -12.91 -22.70 -2.18
CA TRP A 131 -13.38 -21.46 -1.57
C TRP A 131 -13.91 -21.65 -0.15
N LEU A 132 -14.55 -22.79 0.15
CA LEU A 132 -14.90 -23.23 1.49
C LEU A 132 -13.66 -23.35 2.39
N THR A 133 -12.59 -23.95 1.88
CA THR A 133 -11.28 -24.04 2.55
C THR A 133 -10.74 -22.67 2.92
N ARG A 134 -10.74 -21.74 1.95
CA ARG A 134 -10.29 -20.36 2.14
C ARG A 134 -11.18 -19.58 3.13
N LEU A 135 -12.49 -19.84 3.14
CA LEU A 135 -13.45 -19.28 4.09
C LEU A 135 -13.20 -19.76 5.52
N ILE A 136 -13.00 -21.07 5.73
CA ILE A 136 -12.71 -21.67 7.05
C ILE A 136 -11.38 -21.16 7.61
N LEU A 137 -10.34 -21.11 6.77
CA LEU A 137 -9.03 -20.56 7.12
C LEU A 137 -9.03 -19.01 7.19
N LYS A 138 -10.13 -18.35 6.80
CA LYS A 138 -10.30 -16.90 6.70
C LYS A 138 -9.20 -16.19 5.87
N ASN A 139 -8.69 -16.86 4.84
CA ASN A 139 -7.68 -16.31 3.94
C ASN A 139 -8.03 -16.59 2.47
N TYR A 140 -8.34 -15.54 1.72
CA TYR A 140 -8.66 -15.61 0.28
C TYR A 140 -7.46 -15.39 -0.65
N GLU A 141 -6.24 -15.18 -0.14
CA GLU A 141 -5.03 -14.90 -0.94
C GLU A 141 -4.83 -15.89 -2.10
N PRO A 142 -4.54 -15.40 -3.33
CA PRO A 142 -4.19 -14.03 -3.69
C PRO A 142 -5.38 -13.14 -4.10
N VAL A 143 -6.64 -13.50 -3.79
CA VAL A 143 -7.79 -12.62 -4.09
C VAL A 143 -7.86 -11.46 -3.10
N ILE A 144 -7.89 -10.25 -3.65
CA ILE A 144 -8.09 -9.00 -2.90
C ILE A 144 -9.56 -8.58 -3.03
N LEU A 145 -10.32 -8.74 -1.94
CA LEU A 145 -11.64 -8.14 -1.74
C LEU A 145 -11.46 -6.82 -1.00
N ASP A 146 -11.74 -5.69 -1.65
CA ASP A 146 -11.79 -4.40 -0.96
C ASP A 146 -13.08 -4.30 -0.16
N GLN A 147 -12.96 -4.25 1.18
CA GLN A 147 -14.10 -4.20 2.10
C GLN A 147 -15.04 -3.01 1.83
N ARG A 148 -14.50 -1.85 1.40
CA ARG A 148 -15.30 -0.65 1.13
C ARG A 148 -16.11 -0.84 -0.15
N VAL A 149 -15.51 -1.43 -1.18
CA VAL A 149 -16.20 -1.75 -2.45
C VAL A 149 -17.27 -2.80 -2.24
N VAL A 150 -16.96 -3.91 -1.53
CA VAL A 150 -17.93 -4.97 -1.21
C VAL A 150 -19.11 -4.39 -0.42
N CYS A 151 -18.85 -3.62 0.63
CA CYS A 151 -19.92 -3.01 1.42
C CYS A 151 -20.75 -2.01 0.60
N ALA A 152 -20.11 -1.12 -0.17
CA ALA A 152 -20.83 -0.11 -0.96
C ALA A 152 -21.63 -0.70 -2.14
N ALA A 153 -21.18 -1.82 -2.70
CA ALA A 153 -21.88 -2.54 -3.76
C ALA A 153 -23.03 -3.42 -3.24
N TYR A 154 -22.96 -3.89 -1.99
CA TYR A 154 -24.12 -4.49 -1.30
C TYR A 154 -25.18 -3.43 -0.97
N ASN A 155 -24.78 -2.34 -0.31
CA ASN A 155 -25.66 -1.20 -0.02
C ASN A 155 -24.83 0.10 0.21
N PRO A 156 -25.17 1.24 -0.43
CA PRO A 156 -24.42 2.50 -0.29
C PRO A 156 -24.26 3.05 1.14
N LEU A 157 -25.14 2.63 2.06
CA LEU A 157 -25.18 3.00 3.48
C LEU A 157 -24.40 2.03 4.38
N LEU A 158 -24.18 0.77 3.96
CA LEU A 158 -23.42 -0.23 4.75
C LEU A 158 -22.01 0.25 5.20
N PRO A 159 -21.23 0.99 4.38
CA PRO A 159 -19.95 1.56 4.83
C PRO A 159 -20.05 2.67 5.89
N ALA A 160 -21.25 3.20 6.14
CA ALA A 160 -21.53 4.13 7.25
C ALA A 160 -22.06 3.38 8.47
N VAL A 161 -22.99 2.43 8.28
CA VAL A 161 -23.48 1.55 9.36
C VAL A 161 -22.33 0.82 10.05
N LEU A 162 -21.43 0.19 9.30
CA LEU A 162 -20.26 -0.53 9.85
C LEU A 162 -19.18 0.37 10.48
N LYS A 163 -19.29 1.70 10.38
CA LYS A 163 -18.45 2.61 11.20
C LYS A 163 -19.00 2.76 12.60
N VAL A 164 -20.33 2.79 12.77
CA VAL A 164 -20.99 2.97 14.06
C VAL A 164 -21.22 1.64 14.77
N GLN A 165 -21.50 0.59 14.00
CA GLN A 165 -21.91 -0.74 14.44
C GLN A 165 -21.03 -1.77 13.71
N ASP A 166 -19.83 -2.07 14.23
CA ASP A 166 -18.78 -2.88 13.59
C ASP A 166 -19.05 -4.41 13.69
N ASP A 167 -20.32 -4.79 13.55
CA ASP A 167 -20.81 -6.17 13.49
C ASP A 167 -21.70 -6.36 12.25
N LEU A 168 -21.42 -7.40 11.45
CA LEU A 168 -22.10 -7.64 10.17
C LEU A 168 -23.58 -8.01 10.32
N ALA A 169 -23.98 -8.63 11.43
CA ALA A 169 -25.35 -9.07 11.66
C ALA A 169 -26.23 -7.96 12.25
N VAL A 170 -25.67 -7.12 13.13
CA VAL A 170 -26.30 -5.87 13.58
C VAL A 170 -26.47 -4.92 12.40
N ALA A 171 -25.41 -4.70 11.61
CA ALA A 171 -25.47 -3.84 10.44
C ALA A 171 -26.46 -4.36 9.38
N GLY A 172 -26.55 -5.67 9.19
CA GLY A 172 -27.57 -6.32 8.37
C GLY A 172 -28.98 -5.93 8.83
N ARG A 173 -29.34 -6.22 10.09
CA ARG A 173 -30.67 -5.89 10.65
C ARG A 173 -31.02 -4.39 10.56
N ILE A 174 -30.04 -3.50 10.74
CA ILE A 174 -30.25 -2.05 10.57
C ILE A 174 -30.61 -1.70 9.13
N LEU A 175 -29.87 -2.23 8.15
CA LEU A 175 -30.19 -2.01 6.74
C LEU A 175 -31.53 -2.63 6.36
N ASP A 176 -31.83 -3.82 6.87
CA ASP A 176 -33.04 -4.56 6.56
C ASP A 176 -34.29 -3.86 7.14
N ALA A 177 -34.19 -3.21 8.31
CA ALA A 177 -35.20 -2.29 8.83
C ALA A 177 -35.34 -1.02 7.96
N LEU A 178 -34.21 -0.41 7.55
CA LEU A 178 -34.21 0.78 6.68
C LEU A 178 -34.77 0.52 5.27
N ARG A 179 -34.93 -0.73 4.81
CA ARG A 179 -35.62 -1.05 3.54
C ARG A 179 -37.10 -0.64 3.56
N GLY A 180 -37.74 -0.68 4.72
CA GLY A 180 -39.14 -0.30 4.89
C GLY A 180 -39.36 1.21 4.96
N ASP A 181 -38.34 1.98 5.38
CA ASP A 181 -38.43 3.41 5.58
C ASP A 181 -37.94 4.19 4.35
N ARG A 182 -38.90 4.76 3.61
CA ARG A 182 -38.63 5.57 2.41
C ARG A 182 -38.03 6.94 2.71
N THR A 183 -37.91 7.36 3.97
CA THR A 183 -37.38 8.69 4.34
C THR A 183 -35.85 8.75 4.37
N VAL A 184 -35.16 7.62 4.61
CA VAL A 184 -33.70 7.58 4.73
C VAL A 184 -33.04 7.28 3.37
N THR A 185 -32.91 8.32 2.55
CA THR A 185 -32.37 8.22 1.18
C THR A 185 -30.86 8.49 1.10
N GLY A 186 -30.35 9.31 2.02
CA GLY A 186 -28.99 9.85 2.02
C GLY A 186 -28.20 9.56 3.30
N ARG A 187 -26.88 9.81 3.22
CA ARG A 187 -25.97 9.69 4.37
C ARG A 187 -26.18 10.77 5.43
N THR A 188 -26.86 11.86 5.08
CA THR A 188 -27.19 12.95 6.00
C THR A 188 -28.32 12.55 6.91
N GLU A 189 -29.48 12.14 6.37
CA GLU A 189 -30.60 11.59 7.17
C GLU A 189 -30.14 10.44 8.07
N LEU A 190 -29.34 9.51 7.52
CA LEU A 190 -28.83 8.34 8.23
C LEU A 190 -28.07 8.66 9.54
N ALA A 191 -27.50 9.86 9.67
CA ALA A 191 -26.74 10.25 10.86
C ALA A 191 -27.61 10.39 12.12
N GLU A 192 -28.91 10.70 11.98
CA GLU A 192 -29.84 10.84 13.10
C GLU A 192 -30.31 9.46 13.64
N TYR A 193 -30.38 8.47 12.74
CA TYR A 193 -30.73 7.09 13.03
C TYR A 193 -29.54 6.25 13.52
N LEU A 194 -28.32 6.52 13.06
CA LEU A 194 -27.10 5.79 13.46
C LEU A 194 -26.53 6.25 14.82
N LYS A 195 -27.27 5.97 15.88
CA LYS A 195 -26.76 6.03 17.26
C LYS A 195 -25.95 4.75 17.57
N PRO A 196 -24.89 4.83 18.40
CA PRO A 196 -24.21 3.64 18.93
C PRO A 196 -25.13 2.78 19.78
N THR A 197 -24.73 1.53 20.04
CA THR A 197 -25.47 0.62 20.92
C THR A 197 -24.53 -0.03 21.91
N LEU A 198 -24.92 -0.07 23.19
CA LEU A 198 -24.13 -0.72 24.24
C LEU A 198 -23.95 -2.21 23.93
N GLY A 199 -22.71 -2.67 24.00
CA GLY A 199 -22.34 -4.05 23.66
C GLY A 199 -22.25 -4.33 22.15
N VAL A 200 -22.34 -3.31 21.28
CA VAL A 200 -21.94 -3.43 19.87
C VAL A 200 -20.79 -2.47 19.59
N LYS A 201 -19.63 -3.03 19.25
CA LYS A 201 -18.39 -2.27 19.05
C LYS A 201 -18.55 -1.20 17.96
N ILE A 202 -18.08 0.02 18.24
CA ILE A 202 -17.93 1.11 17.28
C ILE A 202 -16.65 0.89 16.45
N GLY A 203 -16.71 1.19 15.15
CA GLY A 203 -15.54 1.21 14.26
C GLY A 203 -14.49 2.23 14.73
N ARG A 204 -13.25 2.09 14.26
CA ARG A 204 -12.14 2.99 14.62
C ARG A 204 -11.96 4.07 13.56
N GLN A 205 -11.48 5.25 13.95
CA GLN A 205 -11.01 6.28 13.01
C GLN A 205 -9.96 5.74 12.02
N THR A 206 -9.74 6.44 10.90
CA THR A 206 -8.65 6.11 9.96
C THR A 206 -7.32 6.58 10.53
N TRP A 207 -6.26 5.75 10.44
CA TRP A 207 -4.94 6.04 11.01
C TRP A 207 -3.88 6.24 9.93
N PHE A 208 -3.17 7.37 9.97
CA PHE A 208 -2.06 7.69 9.05
C PHE A 208 -0.71 7.69 9.77
N LYS A 209 0.39 7.48 9.01
CA LYS A 209 1.77 7.56 9.52
C LYS A 209 2.34 8.96 9.25
N GLY A 210 2.60 9.73 10.30
CA GLY A 210 3.44 10.91 10.21
C GLY A 210 4.85 10.51 9.77
N ARG A 211 5.38 11.16 8.73
CA ARG A 211 6.73 10.87 8.17
C ARG A 211 7.77 11.94 8.48
N SER A 212 7.29 13.14 8.82
CA SER A 212 8.06 14.28 9.30
C SER A 212 7.11 15.23 10.01
N ILE A 213 7.65 16.20 10.76
CA ILE A 213 6.85 17.26 11.40
C ILE A 213 6.05 18.05 10.35
N LYS A 214 6.65 18.38 9.20
CA LYS A 214 5.98 19.04 8.07
C LYS A 214 4.82 18.19 7.51
N HIS A 215 5.04 16.89 7.30
CA HIS A 215 3.99 15.99 6.77
C HIS A 215 2.81 15.82 7.73
N CYS A 216 3.03 15.89 9.05
CA CYS A 216 1.94 15.89 10.02
C CYS A 216 1.06 17.14 9.88
N LEU A 217 1.68 18.31 9.73
CA LEU A 217 0.98 19.60 9.63
C LEU A 217 0.32 19.81 8.25
N SER A 218 0.77 19.13 7.19
CA SER A 218 0.04 19.10 5.91
C SER A 218 -1.20 18.20 5.94
N MET A 219 -1.28 17.24 6.87
CA MET A 219 -2.47 16.39 7.07
C MET A 219 -3.45 16.94 8.11
N ALA A 220 -3.02 17.85 9.01
CA ALA A 220 -3.83 18.30 10.15
C ALA A 220 -4.05 19.82 10.16
N GLN A 221 -5.32 20.23 10.05
CA GLN A 221 -5.73 21.64 9.99
C GLN A 221 -6.30 22.13 11.33
N GLY A 222 -6.20 23.44 11.58
CA GLY A 222 -6.81 24.06 12.76
C GLY A 222 -6.13 23.70 14.08
N ARG A 223 -6.91 23.50 15.14
CA ARG A 223 -6.40 23.03 16.44
C ARG A 223 -6.23 21.51 16.44
N ILE A 224 -5.11 21.04 16.96
CA ILE A 224 -4.76 19.62 17.09
C ILE A 224 -4.45 19.25 18.55
N SER A 225 -4.96 18.10 18.97
CA SER A 225 -4.60 17.41 20.21
C SER A 225 -3.36 16.55 19.93
N CYS A 226 -2.24 16.85 20.60
CA CYS A 226 -1.00 16.08 20.51
C CYS A 226 -0.89 15.20 21.76
N GLU A 227 -1.36 13.96 21.65
CA GLU A 227 -1.44 12.98 22.73
C GLU A 227 -0.20 12.09 22.78
N GLU A 228 0.27 11.76 23.99
CA GLU A 228 1.31 10.76 24.21
C GLU A 228 0.84 9.39 23.73
N LYS A 229 1.59 8.75 22.82
CA LYS A 229 1.23 7.40 22.37
C LYS A 229 1.63 6.38 23.43
N MET A 230 0.61 5.72 24.00
CA MET A 230 0.77 4.59 24.90
C MET A 230 1.18 3.32 24.15
N ASP A 231 2.13 2.57 24.71
CA ASP A 231 2.61 1.27 24.22
C ASP A 231 1.84 0.13 24.93
N GLY A 232 0.64 -0.19 24.43
CA GLY A 232 -0.31 -1.06 25.12
C GLY A 232 -1.25 -1.86 24.20
N GLU A 233 -2.31 -2.43 24.79
CA GLU A 233 -3.44 -2.98 24.04
C GLU A 233 -4.66 -2.04 24.07
N TYR A 234 -4.99 -1.44 22.92
CA TYR A 234 -6.27 -0.78 22.65
C TYR A 234 -7.46 -1.56 23.24
N CYS A 235 -8.30 -0.84 23.96
CA CYS A 235 -9.57 -1.29 24.53
C CYS A 235 -10.67 -0.29 24.17
N GLN A 236 -11.78 -0.78 23.63
CA GLN A 236 -13.03 -0.03 23.60
C GLN A 236 -13.96 -0.60 24.67
N ILE A 237 -14.29 0.22 25.66
CA ILE A 237 -14.98 -0.19 26.89
C ILE A 237 -16.42 0.32 26.81
N HIS A 238 -17.36 -0.60 26.91
CA HIS A 238 -18.79 -0.33 26.97
C HIS A 238 -19.25 -0.55 28.42
N ILE A 239 -19.98 0.41 28.96
CA ILE A 239 -20.55 0.38 30.30
C ILE A 239 -22.07 0.41 30.16
N ASP A 240 -22.75 -0.59 30.70
CA ASP A 240 -24.18 -0.80 30.58
C ASP A 240 -24.79 -1.15 31.93
N LEU A 241 -25.32 -0.14 32.62
CA LEU A 241 -25.80 -0.26 34.00
C LEU A 241 -27.01 -1.19 34.13
N SER A 242 -27.72 -1.48 33.03
CA SER A 242 -28.84 -2.43 33.04
C SER A 242 -28.42 -3.86 33.37
N LYS A 243 -27.12 -4.19 33.17
CA LYS A 243 -26.52 -5.50 33.48
C LYS A 243 -25.96 -5.62 34.91
N GLY A 244 -26.16 -4.60 35.75
CA GLY A 244 -25.74 -4.63 37.15
C GLY A 244 -24.22 -4.81 37.33
N TYR A 245 -23.80 -5.91 37.95
CA TYR A 245 -22.37 -6.18 38.22
C TYR A 245 -21.56 -6.45 36.94
N ASP A 246 -22.18 -7.07 35.93
CA ASP A 246 -21.61 -7.40 34.63
C ASP A 246 -21.80 -6.28 33.59
N CYS A 247 -21.90 -5.03 34.07
CA CYS A 247 -22.04 -3.83 33.25
C CYS A 247 -20.83 -3.51 32.34
N ILE A 248 -19.67 -4.17 32.54
CA ILE A 248 -18.43 -3.87 31.80
C ILE A 248 -18.23 -4.87 30.67
N GLN A 249 -18.16 -4.37 29.43
CA GLN A 249 -17.79 -5.16 28.25
C GLN A 249 -16.61 -4.50 27.52
N ILE A 250 -15.60 -5.27 27.12
CA ILE A 250 -14.31 -4.75 26.59
C ILE A 250 -13.96 -5.41 25.25
N PHE A 251 -14.01 -4.62 24.18
CA PHE A 251 -13.62 -5.04 22.84
C PHE A 251 -12.14 -4.75 22.55
N SER A 252 -11.47 -5.72 21.95
CA SER A 252 -10.11 -5.55 21.41
C SER A 252 -10.10 -4.78 20.08
N LYS A 253 -8.89 -4.39 19.68
CA LYS A 253 -8.57 -3.68 18.42
C LYS A 253 -9.14 -4.31 17.15
N SER A 254 -9.31 -5.64 17.11
CA SER A 254 -9.82 -6.37 15.94
C SER A 254 -11.34 -6.45 15.87
N GLY A 255 -12.03 -6.36 17.01
CA GLY A 255 -13.45 -6.72 17.12
C GLY A 255 -13.75 -7.73 18.22
N LYS A 256 -12.81 -8.63 18.54
CA LYS A 256 -13.04 -9.74 19.50
C LYS A 256 -13.40 -9.17 20.87
N ASP A 257 -14.55 -9.57 21.41
CA ASP A 257 -14.84 -9.43 22.84
C ASP A 257 -13.72 -10.11 23.64
N SER A 258 -13.15 -9.36 24.57
CA SER A 258 -12.08 -9.84 25.46
C SER A 258 -12.30 -9.31 26.87
N THR A 259 -13.57 -9.24 27.27
CA THR A 259 -14.04 -8.84 28.60
C THR A 259 -13.50 -9.75 29.70
N ARG A 260 -13.53 -11.08 29.46
CA ARG A 260 -12.94 -12.09 30.36
C ARG A 260 -11.40 -12.10 30.30
N ASP A 261 -10.83 -11.99 29.11
CA ASP A 261 -9.37 -11.91 28.88
C ASP A 261 -8.73 -10.75 29.69
N ARG A 262 -9.46 -9.65 29.90
CA ARG A 262 -9.04 -8.44 30.62
C ARG A 262 -9.76 -8.24 31.97
N MET A 263 -10.23 -9.30 32.62
CA MET A 263 -11.00 -9.22 33.87
C MET A 263 -10.30 -8.40 34.98
N ALA A 264 -8.97 -8.53 35.11
CA ALA A 264 -8.17 -7.78 36.09
C ALA A 264 -8.15 -6.25 35.88
N LEU A 265 -8.68 -5.73 34.76
CA LEU A 265 -8.86 -4.29 34.53
C LEU A 265 -10.21 -3.76 35.07
N HIS A 266 -11.18 -4.63 35.35
CA HIS A 266 -12.56 -4.23 35.69
C HIS A 266 -12.61 -3.34 36.92
N ASP A 267 -11.85 -3.65 37.96
CA ASP A 267 -11.87 -2.85 39.19
C ASP A 267 -11.20 -1.47 39.04
N SER A 268 -10.21 -1.35 38.15
CA SER A 268 -9.65 -0.05 37.76
C SER A 268 -10.69 0.81 37.04
N ILE A 269 -11.52 0.19 36.19
CA ILE A 269 -12.64 0.84 35.48
C ILE A 269 -13.77 1.20 36.47
N ARG A 270 -14.20 0.28 37.35
CA ARG A 270 -15.22 0.53 38.38
C ARG A 270 -14.82 1.68 39.29
N LYS A 271 -13.57 1.72 39.74
CA LYS A 271 -13.04 2.80 40.60
C LYS A 271 -12.96 4.14 39.85
N SER A 272 -12.56 4.15 38.58
CA SER A 272 -12.41 5.39 37.80
C SER A 272 -13.75 6.04 37.40
N LEU A 273 -14.78 5.24 37.18
CA LEU A 273 -16.14 5.69 36.84
C LEU A 273 -17.09 5.72 38.06
N GLN A 274 -16.60 5.39 39.25
CA GLN A 274 -17.38 5.30 40.49
C GLN A 274 -18.61 4.37 40.40
N LEU A 275 -18.52 3.31 39.59
CA LEU A 275 -19.62 2.37 39.34
C LEU A 275 -20.08 1.69 40.64
N GLY A 276 -21.39 1.63 40.85
CA GLY A 276 -22.00 1.08 42.07
C GLY A 276 -21.95 2.01 43.29
N LYS A 277 -21.43 3.25 43.17
CA LYS A 277 -21.50 4.28 44.22
C LYS A 277 -22.68 5.23 43.98
N PRO A 278 -23.23 5.87 45.04
CA PRO A 278 -24.31 6.86 44.90
C PRO A 278 -23.88 8.11 44.10
N PHE A 279 -22.58 8.38 43.99
CA PHE A 279 -22.01 9.47 43.19
C PHE A 279 -21.57 9.05 41.78
N CYS A 280 -22.08 7.92 41.27
CA CYS A 280 -21.86 7.49 39.88
C CYS A 280 -22.40 8.56 38.90
N PRO A 281 -21.59 9.12 38.00
CA PRO A 281 -22.01 10.19 37.09
C PRO A 281 -22.84 9.70 35.88
N LEU A 282 -23.01 8.38 35.72
CA LEU A 282 -23.78 7.76 34.63
C LEU A 282 -25.19 7.36 35.09
N ARG A 283 -26.18 7.56 34.22
CA ARG A 283 -27.59 7.16 34.40
C ARG A 283 -27.95 5.85 33.71
N SER A 284 -27.36 5.55 32.55
CA SER A 284 -27.56 4.28 31.84
C SER A 284 -26.25 3.64 31.36
N GLY A 285 -25.25 4.42 30.95
CA GLY A 285 -24.02 3.84 30.41
C GLY A 285 -23.15 4.77 29.58
N CYS A 286 -22.01 4.27 29.12
CA CYS A 286 -21.10 5.02 28.24
C CYS A 286 -20.25 4.11 27.35
N ILE A 287 -19.61 4.71 26.33
CA ILE A 287 -18.64 4.04 25.47
C ILE A 287 -17.35 4.85 25.45
N LEU A 288 -16.24 4.22 25.85
CA LEU A 288 -14.94 4.83 26.09
C LEU A 288 -13.86 4.18 25.21
N GLU A 289 -12.83 4.94 24.85
CA GLU A 289 -11.60 4.40 24.27
C GLU A 289 -10.39 4.66 25.18
N GLY A 290 -9.54 3.65 25.35
CA GLY A 290 -8.30 3.75 26.12
C GLY A 290 -7.31 2.61 25.80
N GLU A 291 -6.07 2.76 26.23
CA GLU A 291 -5.04 1.73 26.07
C GLU A 291 -4.80 1.02 27.41
N LEU A 292 -4.87 -0.31 27.43
CA LEU A 292 -4.44 -1.16 28.55
C LEU A 292 -2.92 -1.23 28.57
N VAL A 293 -2.32 -0.96 29.72
CA VAL A 293 -0.87 -1.07 29.98
C VAL A 293 -0.62 -1.82 31.29
N VAL A 294 0.63 -2.24 31.53
CA VAL A 294 1.07 -2.72 32.86
C VAL A 294 1.70 -1.55 33.60
N TYR A 295 1.36 -1.38 34.88
CA TYR A 295 2.00 -0.43 35.78
C TYR A 295 2.76 -1.19 36.87
N SER A 296 3.88 -0.62 37.32
CA SER A 296 4.66 -1.10 38.47
C SER A 296 4.53 -0.07 39.59
N ASP A 297 3.85 -0.42 40.68
CA ASP A 297 3.76 0.43 41.87
C ASP A 297 5.17 0.69 42.45
N LYS A 298 6.03 -0.33 42.46
CA LYS A 298 7.42 -0.26 42.94
C LYS A 298 8.26 0.78 42.19
N ASP A 299 8.10 0.85 40.86
CA ASP A 299 8.82 1.80 40.01
C ASP A 299 8.04 3.12 39.80
N SER A 300 6.80 3.19 40.27
CA SER A 300 5.82 4.24 39.98
C SER A 300 5.64 4.57 38.47
N LYS A 301 5.86 3.59 37.59
CA LYS A 301 5.90 3.78 36.13
C LYS A 301 5.11 2.72 35.34
N ILE A 302 4.72 3.10 34.13
CA ILE A 302 4.19 2.18 33.12
C ILE A 302 5.35 1.34 32.55
N LEU A 303 5.13 0.05 32.33
CA LEU A 303 6.11 -0.89 31.76
C LEU A 303 5.83 -1.18 30.28
N ASP A 304 6.89 -1.54 29.56
CA ASP A 304 6.89 -1.89 28.13
C ASP A 304 5.81 -2.91 27.74
N PHE A 305 5.27 -2.80 26.52
CA PHE A 305 4.20 -3.66 25.98
C PHE A 305 4.43 -5.17 26.19
N HIS A 306 5.68 -5.64 26.11
CA HIS A 306 5.99 -7.07 26.24
C HIS A 306 5.57 -7.68 27.59
N LYS A 307 5.44 -6.87 28.65
CA LYS A 307 4.97 -7.32 29.97
C LYS A 307 3.49 -7.74 29.97
N ILE A 308 2.66 -7.19 29.07
CA ILE A 308 1.20 -7.44 29.03
C ILE A 308 0.89 -8.93 28.88
N ARG A 309 1.73 -9.71 28.19
CA ARG A 309 1.51 -11.16 27.94
C ARG A 309 1.48 -12.02 29.20
N LYS A 310 2.01 -11.50 30.33
CA LYS A 310 1.94 -12.12 31.67
C LYS A 310 0.61 -11.86 32.38
N HIS A 311 -0.04 -10.73 32.08
CA HIS A 311 -1.18 -10.18 32.84
C HIS A 311 -2.51 -10.31 32.09
N VAL A 312 -2.48 -10.59 30.78
CA VAL A 312 -3.66 -10.77 29.92
C VAL A 312 -3.62 -12.16 29.28
N SER A 313 -4.60 -13.00 29.60
CA SER A 313 -4.83 -14.26 28.89
C SER A 313 -5.57 -14.01 27.56
N ARG A 314 -5.53 -14.97 26.64
CA ARG A 314 -6.34 -14.96 25.42
C ARG A 314 -7.17 -16.24 25.37
N SER A 315 -8.46 -16.11 25.65
CA SER A 315 -9.40 -17.23 25.81
C SER A 315 -8.93 -18.26 26.85
N GLY A 316 -8.36 -17.80 27.97
CA GLY A 316 -7.90 -18.65 29.08
C GLY A 316 -6.46 -19.16 29.00
N SER A 317 -5.75 -18.95 27.88
CA SER A 317 -4.32 -19.29 27.76
C SER A 317 -3.45 -18.03 27.71
N PHE A 318 -2.34 -18.00 28.46
CA PHE A 318 -1.34 -16.93 28.37
C PHE A 318 -0.41 -17.13 27.17
N LEU A 319 0.27 -16.07 26.71
CA LEU A 319 1.18 -16.13 25.55
C LEU A 319 2.65 -16.13 25.99
N GLY A 320 3.30 -17.28 25.88
CA GLY A 320 4.69 -17.49 26.31
C GLY A 320 4.71 -17.94 27.78
N THR A 321 4.66 -19.26 28.00
CA THR A 321 4.35 -19.83 29.32
C THR A 321 5.57 -20.35 30.09
N ASP A 322 6.65 -20.73 29.39
CA ASP A 322 7.68 -21.61 29.98
C ASP A 322 9.02 -20.90 30.27
N LYS A 323 9.22 -19.69 29.73
CA LYS A 323 10.47 -18.91 29.85
C LYS A 323 10.28 -17.50 30.43
N ASP A 324 9.06 -17.05 30.66
CA ASP A 324 8.79 -15.75 31.26
C ASP A 324 8.77 -15.84 32.78
N SER A 325 9.37 -14.86 33.46
CA SER A 325 9.18 -14.74 34.91
C SER A 325 7.70 -14.47 35.22
N GLN A 326 7.22 -14.97 36.36
CA GLN A 326 5.83 -14.77 36.78
C GLN A 326 5.46 -13.27 36.91
N PRO A 327 4.16 -12.91 36.92
CA PRO A 327 3.71 -11.60 37.38
C PRO A 327 4.25 -11.31 38.78
N HIS A 328 4.81 -10.11 38.99
CA HIS A 328 5.20 -9.67 40.33
C HIS A 328 4.00 -9.03 41.04
N HIS A 329 3.91 -9.14 42.38
CA HIS A 329 2.77 -8.61 43.14
C HIS A 329 2.64 -7.07 43.11
N TRP A 330 3.69 -6.36 42.68
CA TRP A 330 3.70 -4.91 42.44
C TRP A 330 3.46 -4.53 40.96
N GLU A 331 3.32 -5.51 40.05
CA GLU A 331 2.88 -5.29 38.67
C GLU A 331 1.38 -5.57 38.55
N HIS A 332 0.63 -4.71 37.86
CA HIS A 332 -0.80 -4.94 37.59
C HIS A 332 -1.26 -4.16 36.35
N LEU A 333 -2.50 -4.41 35.92
CA LEU A 333 -3.10 -3.69 34.79
C LEU A 333 -3.52 -2.26 35.16
N MET A 334 -3.42 -1.37 34.17
CA MET A 334 -3.82 0.04 34.21
C MET A 334 -4.53 0.42 32.91
N ILE A 335 -5.50 1.34 32.96
CA ILE A 335 -6.19 1.92 31.79
C ILE A 335 -5.82 3.38 31.59
N VAL A 336 -5.43 3.77 30.38
CA VAL A 336 -5.22 5.17 30.00
C VAL A 336 -6.26 5.58 28.95
N TYR A 337 -7.27 6.33 29.38
CA TYR A 337 -8.39 6.78 28.54
C TYR A 337 -7.97 7.96 27.64
N TYR A 338 -8.46 7.98 26.40
CA TYR A 338 -8.11 9.02 25.41
C TYR A 338 -9.28 9.50 24.52
N ASP A 339 -10.44 8.84 24.54
CA ASP A 339 -11.65 9.35 23.86
C ASP A 339 -12.94 8.79 24.49
N ILE A 340 -14.08 9.40 24.15
CA ILE A 340 -15.41 9.00 24.61
C ILE A 340 -16.41 9.18 23.47
N LEU A 341 -17.24 8.16 23.24
CA LEU A 341 -18.04 7.99 22.03
C LEU A 341 -19.55 8.04 22.29
N MET A 342 -19.97 7.79 23.53
CA MET A 342 -21.36 7.91 23.99
C MET A 342 -21.43 8.08 25.52
N VAL A 343 -22.40 8.85 26.02
CA VAL A 343 -22.75 8.95 27.45
C VAL A 343 -24.27 9.01 27.58
N ASP A 344 -24.88 8.16 28.41
CA ASP A 344 -26.32 8.15 28.72
C ASP A 344 -27.25 8.27 27.49
N ASN A 345 -26.88 7.53 26.42
CA ASN A 345 -27.51 7.51 25.09
C ASN A 345 -27.30 8.78 24.21
N GLU A 346 -26.58 9.79 24.68
CA GLU A 346 -26.06 10.89 23.85
C GLU A 346 -24.90 10.38 22.98
N SER A 347 -25.10 10.34 21.66
CA SER A 347 -24.07 9.95 20.69
C SER A 347 -23.06 11.08 20.49
N LEU A 348 -21.79 10.83 20.86
CA LEU A 348 -20.72 11.81 20.72
C LEU A 348 -19.95 11.66 19.38
N LEU A 349 -20.37 10.78 18.47
CA LEU A 349 -19.64 10.51 17.23
C LEU A 349 -19.55 11.72 16.28
N ALA A 350 -20.57 12.58 16.29
CA ALA A 350 -20.57 13.85 15.55
C ALA A 350 -19.90 15.02 16.31
N VAL A 351 -19.59 14.84 17.60
CA VAL A 351 -19.07 15.89 18.49
C VAL A 351 -17.56 16.03 18.34
N LYS A 352 -17.06 17.27 18.38
CA LYS A 352 -15.63 17.61 18.20
C LYS A 352 -14.73 17.01 19.27
N HIS A 353 -13.51 16.65 18.90
CA HIS A 353 -12.57 16.00 19.81
C HIS A 353 -12.21 16.84 21.06
N SER A 354 -12.16 18.17 20.98
CA SER A 354 -12.00 19.02 22.17
C SER A 354 -13.12 18.82 23.20
N GLU A 355 -14.37 18.86 22.76
CA GLU A 355 -15.54 18.65 23.62
C GLU A 355 -15.64 17.20 24.13
N ARG A 356 -15.43 16.19 23.26
CA ARG A 356 -15.42 14.78 23.71
C ARG A 356 -14.41 14.57 24.83
N PHE A 357 -13.19 15.09 24.69
CA PHE A 357 -12.18 15.03 25.76
C PHE A 357 -12.60 15.81 27.02
N GLN A 358 -13.35 16.90 26.89
CA GLN A 358 -13.90 17.61 28.04
C GLN A 358 -14.96 16.76 28.78
N ARG A 359 -15.89 16.13 28.06
CA ARG A 359 -16.87 15.17 28.63
C ARG A 359 -16.16 13.99 29.31
N LEU A 360 -15.11 13.45 28.68
CA LEU A 360 -14.25 12.40 29.24
C LEU A 360 -13.58 12.86 30.55
N LYS A 361 -13.05 14.09 30.58
CA LYS A 361 -12.39 14.66 31.78
C LYS A 361 -13.38 14.90 32.93
N SER A 362 -14.64 15.24 32.65
CA SER A 362 -15.67 15.34 33.70
C SER A 362 -16.19 13.99 34.19
N LEU A 363 -16.07 12.92 33.37
CA LEU A 363 -16.60 11.60 33.69
C LEU A 363 -15.59 10.71 34.45
N ILE A 364 -14.32 10.74 34.04
CA ILE A 364 -13.27 9.90 34.63
C ILE A 364 -12.70 10.57 35.88
N THR A 365 -12.77 9.87 37.00
CA THR A 365 -12.00 10.15 38.23
C THR A 365 -10.68 9.37 38.15
N PRO A 366 -9.51 9.98 37.88
CA PRO A 366 -8.26 9.24 37.74
C PRO A 366 -7.80 8.66 39.08
N VAL A 367 -7.32 7.41 39.07
CA VAL A 367 -6.81 6.70 40.25
C VAL A 367 -5.34 6.39 40.02
N PRO A 368 -4.39 6.98 40.77
CA PRO A 368 -2.95 6.77 40.56
C PRO A 368 -2.56 5.30 40.38
N GLY A 369 -1.73 5.02 39.36
CA GLY A 369 -1.34 3.68 38.93
C GLY A 369 -2.45 2.81 38.32
N ARG A 370 -3.73 3.04 38.61
CA ARG A 370 -4.85 2.18 38.17
C ARG A 370 -5.61 2.73 36.96
N SER A 371 -5.78 4.04 36.87
CA SER A 371 -6.42 4.72 35.73
C SER A 371 -5.90 6.14 35.52
N ALA A 372 -5.78 6.56 34.26
CA ALA A 372 -5.40 7.93 33.90
C ALA A 372 -6.13 8.43 32.64
N LEU A 373 -6.09 9.74 32.43
CA LEU A 373 -6.31 10.35 31.12
C LEU A 373 -4.97 10.44 30.39
N VAL A 374 -4.96 10.27 29.07
CA VAL A 374 -3.75 10.45 28.25
C VAL A 374 -3.19 11.88 28.39
N LYS A 375 -1.86 12.01 28.51
CA LYS A 375 -1.21 13.32 28.52
C LYS A 375 -1.30 13.94 27.13
N ARG A 376 -1.66 15.22 27.04
CA ARG A 376 -1.75 15.94 25.76
C ARG A 376 -1.33 17.40 25.85
N GLU A 377 -0.83 17.91 24.73
CA GLU A 377 -0.60 19.34 24.51
C GLU A 377 -1.40 19.78 23.26
N ILE A 378 -1.99 20.98 23.28
CA ILE A 378 -2.79 21.50 22.17
C ILE A 378 -1.94 22.44 21.32
N ILE A 379 -1.96 22.25 20.00
CA ILE A 379 -1.24 23.10 19.03
C ILE A 379 -2.25 23.67 18.03
N ASP A 380 -2.03 24.90 17.59
CA ASP A 380 -2.82 25.59 16.55
C ASP A 380 -2.01 25.65 15.26
N CYS A 381 -2.33 24.78 14.30
CA CYS A 381 -1.62 24.64 13.02
C CYS A 381 -1.62 25.92 12.17
N ASN A 382 -2.52 26.88 12.45
CA ASN A 382 -2.58 28.14 11.73
C ASN A 382 -1.45 29.11 12.14
N ARG A 383 -0.76 28.84 13.26
CA ARG A 383 0.35 29.68 13.75
C ARG A 383 1.65 29.34 13.04
N ARG A 384 2.43 30.38 12.70
CA ARG A 384 3.80 30.23 12.17
C ARG A 384 4.72 29.40 13.09
N SER A 385 4.42 29.35 14.40
CA SER A 385 5.16 28.56 15.39
C SER A 385 4.89 27.05 15.35
N ALA A 386 3.80 26.58 14.73
CA ALA A 386 3.30 25.20 14.87
C ALA A 386 4.33 24.11 14.53
N VAL A 387 5.23 24.36 13.56
CA VAL A 387 6.34 23.44 13.21
C VAL A 387 7.34 23.31 14.36
N SER A 388 7.62 24.41 15.07
CA SER A 388 8.51 24.43 16.24
C SER A 388 7.82 23.85 17.47
N ASP A 389 6.53 24.16 17.67
CA ASP A 389 5.72 23.62 18.76
C ASP A 389 5.60 22.09 18.68
N LEU A 390 5.23 21.56 17.51
CA LEU A 390 5.09 20.11 17.33
C LEU A 390 6.46 19.39 17.44
N ARG A 391 7.54 20.04 16.98
CA ARG A 391 8.91 19.53 17.20
C ARG A 391 9.25 19.48 18.70
N ARG A 392 8.91 20.51 19.49
CA ARG A 392 9.15 20.58 20.93
C ARG A 392 8.39 19.48 21.70
N VAL A 393 7.09 19.31 21.44
CA VAL A 393 6.28 18.26 22.08
C VAL A 393 6.79 16.87 21.71
N PHE A 394 7.14 16.66 20.45
CA PHE A 394 7.70 15.38 19.99
C PHE A 394 9.07 15.09 20.62
N ALA A 395 9.99 16.07 20.65
CA ALA A 395 11.29 15.93 21.30
C ALA A 395 11.16 15.58 22.79
N LYS A 396 10.28 16.29 23.52
CA LYS A 396 9.95 16.03 24.93
C LYS A 396 9.48 14.60 25.16
N CYS A 397 8.60 14.08 24.30
CA CYS A 397 8.13 12.70 24.34
C CYS A 397 9.28 11.68 24.14
N ILE A 398 10.11 11.86 23.12
CA ILE A 398 11.22 10.94 22.82
C ILE A 398 12.32 10.99 23.90
N THR A 399 12.64 12.17 24.47
CA THR A 399 13.59 12.26 25.59
C THR A 399 13.06 11.62 26.87
N ALA A 400 11.73 11.63 27.08
CA ALA A 400 11.07 10.87 28.15
C ALA A 400 10.94 9.36 27.86
N ARG A 401 11.55 8.87 26.75
CA ARG A 401 11.46 7.48 26.26
C ARG A 401 10.04 7.01 25.88
N GLY A 402 9.11 7.94 25.64
CA GLY A 402 7.78 7.63 25.12
C GLY A 402 7.82 7.14 23.66
N GLU A 403 6.86 6.30 23.28
CA GLU A 403 6.82 5.63 21.96
C GLU A 403 6.59 6.60 20.78
N GLY A 404 6.00 7.78 21.05
CA GLY A 404 5.72 8.82 20.07
C GLY A 404 4.44 9.60 20.41
N LEU A 405 3.84 10.22 19.40
CA LEU A 405 2.61 11.01 19.53
C LEU A 405 1.46 10.47 18.65
N VAL A 406 0.24 10.70 19.10
CA VAL A 406 -0.99 10.64 18.29
C VAL A 406 -1.52 12.06 18.14
N LEU A 407 -1.68 12.51 16.89
CA LEU A 407 -2.23 13.82 16.58
C LEU A 407 -3.67 13.63 16.10
N LYS A 408 -4.63 14.27 16.78
CA LYS A 408 -6.05 14.32 16.39
C LYS A 408 -6.44 15.77 16.11
N ALA A 409 -7.05 16.05 14.97
CA ALA A 409 -7.65 17.35 14.71
C ALA A 409 -8.90 17.58 15.59
N ASP A 410 -9.31 18.83 15.79
CA ASP A 410 -10.57 19.21 16.48
C ASP A 410 -11.83 18.93 15.64
N ASP A 411 -11.87 17.74 15.03
CA ASP A 411 -12.93 17.21 14.20
C ASP A 411 -13.89 16.30 15.00
N PRO A 412 -15.09 16.02 14.44
CA PRO A 412 -15.92 14.89 14.86
C PRO A 412 -15.16 13.56 14.93
N TYR A 413 -15.70 12.55 15.65
CA TYR A 413 -15.12 11.20 15.59
C TYR A 413 -15.32 10.61 14.19
N PHE A 414 -16.52 10.80 13.62
CA PHE A 414 -16.82 10.56 12.21
C PHE A 414 -17.57 11.72 11.57
N ASN A 415 -17.20 12.07 10.34
CA ASN A 415 -17.98 12.93 9.47
C ASN A 415 -18.96 12.08 8.63
N PHE A 416 -20.26 12.27 8.85
CA PHE A 416 -21.35 11.66 8.08
C PHE A 416 -21.79 12.53 6.88
N GLY A 417 -21.42 13.81 6.87
CA GLY A 417 -21.75 14.75 5.81
C GLY A 417 -21.03 14.49 4.49
N THR A 418 -21.60 15.05 3.43
CA THR A 418 -21.16 14.87 2.03
C THR A 418 -19.81 15.54 1.70
N LEU A 419 -19.45 16.63 2.40
CA LEU A 419 -18.22 17.37 2.15
C LEU A 419 -17.00 16.76 2.87
N GLN A 420 -16.37 15.80 2.16
CA GLN A 420 -15.08 15.17 2.43
C GLN A 420 -13.85 16.09 2.35
N ARG A 421 -13.32 16.69 3.43
CA ARG A 421 -11.93 17.21 3.39
C ARG A 421 -10.94 16.04 3.42
N PRO A 422 -9.80 16.08 2.69
CA PRO A 422 -8.71 15.14 2.88
C PRO A 422 -8.26 15.10 4.35
N TYR A 423 -8.02 13.90 4.88
CA TYR A 423 -7.56 13.63 6.25
C TYR A 423 -8.49 14.11 7.39
N SER A 424 -9.73 14.54 7.13
CA SER A 424 -10.67 14.85 8.22
C SER A 424 -11.08 13.60 9.01
N CYS A 425 -11.38 13.79 10.29
CA CYS A 425 -11.76 12.73 11.24
C CYS A 425 -10.75 11.56 11.29
N CYS A 426 -9.45 11.87 11.17
CA CYS A 426 -8.37 10.88 11.21
C CYS A 426 -7.40 11.12 12.39
N ALA A 427 -6.67 10.06 12.74
CA ALA A 427 -5.60 10.10 13.74
C ALA A 427 -4.24 9.89 13.05
N ILE A 428 -3.28 10.77 13.30
CA ILE A 428 -1.93 10.68 12.73
C ILE A 428 -0.98 10.19 13.82
N LYS A 429 -0.41 9.00 13.66
CA LYS A 429 0.65 8.52 14.55
C LYS A 429 2.02 8.96 14.05
N LEU A 430 2.74 9.70 14.89
CA LEU A 430 4.09 10.21 14.66
C LEU A 430 5.04 9.52 15.64
N LYS A 431 6.14 8.96 15.13
CA LYS A 431 7.10 8.20 15.94
C LYS A 431 8.54 8.36 15.45
N LYS A 432 9.49 8.03 16.33
CA LYS A 432 10.93 7.98 16.05
C LYS A 432 11.23 7.15 14.78
N GLU A 433 10.74 5.92 14.68
CA GLU A 433 11.01 5.01 13.57
C GLU A 433 10.25 5.32 12.27
N TYR A 434 9.43 6.37 12.22
CA TYR A 434 8.76 6.80 10.98
C TYR A 434 9.47 7.97 10.28
N ILE A 435 10.44 8.62 10.95
CA ILE A 435 11.22 9.77 10.46
C ILE A 435 12.58 9.25 9.93
N GLY A 436 12.52 8.34 8.96
CA GLY A 436 13.71 7.72 8.35
C GLY A 436 14.72 7.17 9.37
N HIS A 437 15.93 7.70 9.32
CA HIS A 437 17.09 7.24 10.09
C HIS A 437 17.15 7.82 11.51
N PHE A 438 16.07 8.46 11.96
CA PHE A 438 15.91 8.81 13.37
C PHE A 438 15.51 7.58 14.22
N GLY A 439 15.04 6.50 13.58
CA GLY A 439 14.85 5.17 14.18
C GLY A 439 16.15 4.39 14.35
N ASP A 440 16.09 3.29 15.10
CA ASP A 440 17.24 2.41 15.35
C ASP A 440 17.51 1.51 14.13
N ILE A 441 18.79 1.34 13.80
CA ILE A 441 19.27 0.63 12.60
C ILE A 441 20.27 -0.44 13.05
N GLY A 442 20.21 -1.63 12.44
CA GLY A 442 21.17 -2.71 12.67
C GLY A 442 21.39 -3.53 11.41
N ASP A 443 22.62 -3.95 11.18
CA ASP A 443 23.01 -4.81 10.07
C ASP A 443 22.88 -6.28 10.48
N PHE A 444 22.11 -7.06 9.70
CA PHE A 444 21.87 -8.48 9.94
C PHE A 444 22.27 -9.30 8.72
N ALA A 445 22.84 -10.48 8.94
CA ALA A 445 23.12 -11.43 7.87
C ALA A 445 21.82 -12.15 7.47
N VAL A 446 21.60 -12.35 6.16
CA VAL A 446 20.60 -13.32 5.68
C VAL A 446 21.22 -14.72 5.80
N VAL A 447 20.59 -15.59 6.57
CA VAL A 447 21.15 -16.91 6.98
C VAL A 447 20.28 -18.11 6.58
N GLY A 448 19.18 -17.87 5.88
CA GLY A 448 18.33 -18.91 5.29
C GLY A 448 17.06 -18.33 4.67
N ALA A 449 16.23 -19.18 4.08
CA ALA A 449 14.96 -18.78 3.47
C ALA A 449 13.82 -19.78 3.77
N ARG A 450 12.60 -19.44 3.34
CA ARG A 450 11.57 -20.45 3.03
C ARG A 450 10.69 -20.02 1.86
N TYR A 451 10.15 -21.03 1.18
CA TYR A 451 9.05 -20.88 0.25
C TYR A 451 7.71 -20.79 1.00
N ASP A 452 6.72 -20.13 0.41
CA ASP A 452 5.35 -20.05 0.91
C ASP A 452 4.42 -19.96 -0.30
N ALA A 453 3.63 -21.02 -0.53
CA ALA A 453 2.88 -21.20 -1.77
C ALA A 453 1.71 -20.21 -1.92
N ALA A 454 1.22 -19.62 -0.83
CA ALA A 454 0.24 -18.55 -0.88
C ALA A 454 0.94 -17.23 -1.25
N LYS A 455 2.00 -16.86 -0.51
CA LYS A 455 2.76 -15.64 -0.75
C LYS A 455 3.35 -15.58 -2.16
N ALA A 456 3.91 -16.68 -2.66
CA ALA A 456 4.50 -16.76 -4.00
C ALA A 456 3.51 -16.35 -5.12
N ARG A 457 2.22 -16.67 -4.97
CA ARG A 457 1.17 -16.29 -5.92
C ARG A 457 0.80 -14.80 -5.89
N THR A 458 1.20 -14.06 -4.84
CA THR A 458 0.96 -12.61 -4.75
C THR A 458 1.95 -11.79 -5.56
N TYR A 459 3.19 -12.27 -5.74
CA TYR A 459 4.24 -11.53 -6.45
C TYR A 459 4.07 -11.55 -7.98
N ASN A 460 3.39 -12.56 -8.55
CA ASN A 460 3.27 -12.78 -10.00
C ASN A 460 4.59 -12.98 -10.77
N ILE A 461 5.71 -13.15 -10.07
CA ILE A 461 7.05 -13.43 -10.62
C ILE A 461 7.13 -14.92 -11.06
N PRO A 462 7.67 -15.25 -12.24
CA PRO A 462 7.92 -16.65 -12.64
C PRO A 462 9.01 -17.32 -11.78
N ARG A 463 8.83 -18.61 -11.45
CA ARG A 463 9.84 -19.48 -10.81
C ARG A 463 10.41 -18.95 -9.48
N VAL A 464 9.59 -18.26 -8.66
CA VAL A 464 9.95 -17.84 -7.30
C VAL A 464 10.41 -19.05 -6.46
N LYS A 465 11.68 -19.04 -6.04
CA LYS A 465 12.23 -20.06 -5.12
C LYS A 465 11.91 -19.75 -3.66
N TRP A 466 11.97 -18.48 -3.27
CA TRP A 466 11.94 -18.02 -1.88
C TRP A 466 10.95 -16.87 -1.68
N THR A 467 10.39 -16.74 -0.48
CA THR A 467 9.37 -15.71 -0.19
C THR A 467 9.59 -14.99 1.14
N HIS A 468 10.21 -15.68 2.09
CA HIS A 468 10.57 -15.19 3.42
C HIS A 468 12.05 -15.51 3.65
N PHE A 469 12.77 -14.61 4.32
CA PHE A 469 14.21 -14.71 4.57
C PHE A 469 14.50 -14.60 6.07
N TYR A 470 15.32 -15.49 6.58
CA TYR A 470 15.73 -15.51 7.98
C TYR A 470 16.96 -14.61 8.15
N VAL A 471 16.87 -13.66 9.08
CA VAL A 471 17.96 -12.71 9.39
C VAL A 471 18.50 -12.92 10.80
N GLY A 472 19.80 -12.77 10.98
CA GLY A 472 20.45 -13.06 12.25
C GLY A 472 21.82 -12.40 12.47
N CYS A 473 22.29 -12.48 13.70
CA CYS A 473 23.59 -11.96 14.15
C CYS A 473 24.57 -13.12 14.40
N LEU A 474 25.86 -12.89 14.14
CA LEU A 474 26.92 -13.84 14.46
C LEU A 474 27.24 -13.79 15.96
N GLU A 475 27.10 -14.92 16.65
CA GLU A 475 27.28 -15.02 18.10
C GLU A 475 28.74 -15.29 18.48
N ASN A 476 29.36 -16.32 17.89
CA ASN A 476 30.73 -16.75 18.18
C ASN A 476 31.81 -15.97 17.39
N LYS A 477 31.59 -14.68 17.14
CA LYS A 477 32.41 -13.84 16.22
C LYS A 477 33.92 -13.98 16.46
N ASP A 478 34.35 -13.84 17.72
CA ASP A 478 35.78 -13.88 18.05
C ASP A 478 36.39 -15.26 17.83
N GLU A 479 35.62 -16.34 18.01
CA GLU A 479 36.10 -17.71 17.76
C GLU A 479 36.19 -18.03 16.27
N VAL A 480 35.28 -17.50 15.46
CA VAL A 480 35.37 -17.56 13.99
C VAL A 480 36.62 -16.81 13.52
N GLN A 481 36.87 -15.61 14.05
CA GLN A 481 37.99 -14.75 13.64
C GLN A 481 39.36 -15.23 14.12
N ARG A 482 39.46 -15.81 15.33
CA ARG A 482 40.74 -16.24 15.93
C ARG A 482 41.08 -17.70 15.66
N PHE A 483 40.08 -18.58 15.57
CA PHE A 483 40.28 -20.04 15.53
C PHE A 483 39.63 -20.72 14.32
N GLY A 484 39.04 -19.95 13.39
CA GLY A 484 38.40 -20.49 12.19
C GLY A 484 37.18 -21.39 12.48
N LYS A 485 36.59 -21.30 13.68
CA LYS A 485 35.44 -22.14 14.05
C LYS A 485 34.24 -21.89 13.14
N ARG A 486 33.36 -22.90 13.03
CA ARG A 486 32.08 -22.84 12.30
C ARG A 486 31.24 -21.65 12.81
N PRO A 487 30.79 -20.72 11.94
CA PRO A 487 29.96 -19.59 12.37
C PRO A 487 28.60 -20.03 12.94
N GLN A 488 28.26 -19.47 14.10
CA GLN A 488 26.99 -19.70 14.80
C GLN A 488 26.14 -18.42 14.76
N PHE A 489 25.03 -18.46 14.03
CA PHE A 489 24.12 -17.33 13.90
C PHE A 489 22.87 -17.53 14.77
N VAL A 490 22.53 -16.50 15.53
CA VAL A 490 21.22 -16.38 16.20
C VAL A 490 20.29 -15.64 15.25
N VAL A 491 19.26 -16.32 14.79
CA VAL A 491 18.19 -15.72 13.98
C VAL A 491 17.36 -14.82 14.88
N THR A 492 17.24 -13.54 14.51
CA THR A 492 16.54 -12.51 15.26
C THR A 492 15.16 -12.17 14.68
N ASN A 493 14.95 -12.40 13.38
CA ASN A 493 13.69 -12.11 12.69
C ASN A 493 13.53 -12.92 11.38
N VAL A 494 12.31 -12.90 10.85
CA VAL A 494 12.01 -13.29 9.47
C VAL A 494 11.50 -12.06 8.72
N VAL A 495 12.04 -11.79 7.53
CA VAL A 495 11.63 -10.67 6.67
C VAL A 495 11.00 -11.15 5.38
N GLU A 496 9.95 -10.44 4.94
CA GLU A 496 9.36 -10.58 3.61
C GLU A 496 9.88 -9.45 2.71
N LEU A 497 10.22 -9.78 1.47
CA LEU A 497 10.57 -8.79 0.45
C LEU A 497 9.31 -8.38 -0.31
N ASN A 498 9.21 -7.10 -0.74
CA ASN A 498 8.20 -6.72 -1.72
C ASN A 498 8.57 -7.24 -3.13
N THR A 499 7.64 -7.18 -4.10
CA THR A 499 7.86 -7.71 -5.46
C THR A 499 9.17 -7.22 -6.08
N THR A 500 9.40 -5.91 -6.11
CA THR A 500 10.60 -5.30 -6.70
C THR A 500 11.90 -5.69 -5.97
N GLN A 501 11.85 -5.83 -4.64
CA GLN A 501 12.96 -6.34 -3.85
C GLN A 501 13.25 -7.83 -4.13
N LEU A 502 12.21 -8.64 -4.34
CA LEU A 502 12.34 -10.06 -4.65
C LEU A 502 12.82 -10.30 -6.08
N GLU A 503 12.36 -9.49 -7.05
CA GLU A 503 12.87 -9.45 -8.42
C GLU A 503 14.37 -9.08 -8.42
N ALA A 504 14.74 -8.01 -7.71
CA ALA A 504 16.14 -7.60 -7.57
C ALA A 504 17.01 -8.66 -6.86
N PHE A 505 16.46 -9.35 -5.85
CA PHE A 505 17.14 -10.48 -5.20
C PHE A 505 17.34 -11.65 -6.17
N MET A 506 16.30 -12.05 -6.91
CA MET A 506 16.35 -13.17 -7.85
C MET A 506 17.21 -12.89 -9.09
N SER A 507 17.37 -11.64 -9.52
CA SER A 507 18.27 -11.26 -10.61
C SER A 507 19.73 -11.09 -10.16
N SER A 508 19.96 -10.63 -8.93
CA SER A 508 21.31 -10.40 -8.38
C SER A 508 21.90 -11.63 -7.67
N VAL A 509 21.06 -12.57 -7.22
CA VAL A 509 21.46 -13.72 -6.40
C VAL A 509 20.70 -14.98 -6.83
N ASN A 510 21.44 -15.99 -7.29
CA ASN A 510 20.90 -17.33 -7.55
C ASN A 510 21.54 -18.34 -6.57
N PRO A 511 21.13 -18.35 -5.28
CA PRO A 511 21.72 -19.24 -4.29
C PRO A 511 21.26 -20.68 -4.52
N GLU A 512 22.19 -21.61 -4.32
CA GLU A 512 21.89 -23.05 -4.27
C GLU A 512 21.14 -23.40 -2.97
N SER A 513 20.20 -24.34 -3.07
CA SER A 513 19.38 -24.79 -1.94
C SER A 513 20.07 -25.92 -1.21
N VAL A 514 20.29 -25.78 0.10
CA VAL A 514 20.85 -26.83 0.97
C VAL A 514 19.81 -27.15 2.03
N ARG A 515 19.59 -28.42 2.38
CA ARG A 515 18.61 -28.76 3.42
C ARG A 515 19.15 -28.40 4.82
N PRO A 516 18.28 -28.25 5.84
CA PRO A 516 18.72 -28.05 7.23
C PRO A 516 19.73 -29.12 7.69
N GLU A 517 19.44 -30.38 7.38
CA GLU A 517 20.24 -31.56 7.68
C GLU A 517 21.61 -31.57 6.94
N ASP A 518 21.67 -31.07 5.71
CA ASP A 518 22.87 -31.09 4.86
C ASP A 518 23.82 -29.89 5.13
N ASN A 519 23.42 -28.94 5.98
CA ASN A 519 24.17 -27.70 6.20
C ASN A 519 25.42 -27.93 7.07
N THR A 520 26.58 -27.99 6.43
CA THR A 520 27.90 -28.07 7.09
C THR A 520 28.55 -26.70 7.35
N LYS A 521 28.10 -25.63 6.68
CA LYS A 521 28.77 -24.31 6.67
C LYS A 521 28.48 -23.45 7.91
N ILE A 522 27.24 -23.41 8.40
CA ILE A 522 26.84 -22.53 9.52
C ILE A 522 25.88 -23.23 10.49
N THR A 523 25.97 -22.90 11.77
CA THR A 523 25.01 -23.33 12.79
C THR A 523 23.96 -22.24 12.98
N LEU A 524 22.67 -22.60 13.01
CA LEU A 524 21.57 -21.66 13.18
C LEU A 524 20.83 -21.93 14.49
N ARG A 525 20.78 -20.95 15.39
CA ARG A 525 19.85 -20.95 16.53
C ARG A 525 18.66 -20.06 16.18
N ILE A 526 17.47 -20.66 16.08
CA ILE A 526 16.22 -19.92 15.88
C ILE A 526 15.55 -19.79 17.25
N GLU A 527 15.37 -18.56 17.73
CA GLU A 527 14.72 -18.35 19.01
C GLU A 527 13.22 -18.73 18.96
N PRO A 528 12.66 -19.31 20.04
CA PRO A 528 11.25 -19.71 20.08
C PRO A 528 10.30 -18.56 19.75
N GLY A 529 9.31 -18.84 18.88
CA GLY A 529 8.27 -17.88 18.48
C GLY A 529 8.56 -17.11 17.19
N ILE A 530 9.82 -17.00 16.72
CA ILE A 530 10.15 -16.30 15.46
C ILE A 530 9.49 -16.97 14.25
N ASP A 531 9.54 -18.30 14.19
CA ASP A 531 9.04 -19.11 13.06
C ASP A 531 7.54 -19.47 13.16
N ASN A 532 6.98 -19.46 14.37
CA ASN A 532 5.64 -20.04 14.66
C ASN A 532 5.46 -21.50 14.19
N GLY A 533 6.56 -22.22 13.90
CA GLY A 533 6.58 -23.64 13.49
C GLY A 533 6.60 -23.91 11.98
N LYS A 534 6.86 -22.91 11.12
CA LYS A 534 6.95 -23.03 9.65
C LYS A 534 8.39 -23.31 9.14
N ARG A 535 9.04 -24.36 9.68
CA ARG A 535 10.44 -24.81 9.43
C ARG A 535 11.12 -24.32 8.13
N SER A 536 12.33 -23.78 8.29
CA SER A 536 13.20 -23.20 7.26
C SER A 536 13.83 -24.18 6.26
N THR A 537 14.28 -23.65 5.13
CA THR A 537 15.23 -24.27 4.19
C THR A 537 16.44 -23.33 4.00
N PRO A 538 17.63 -23.63 4.54
CA PRO A 538 18.76 -22.71 4.49
C PRO A 538 19.39 -22.58 3.09
N THR A 539 20.24 -21.59 2.95
CA THR A 539 21.11 -21.37 1.78
C THR A 539 22.52 -20.98 2.27
N PRO A 540 23.59 -21.28 1.53
CA PRO A 540 24.95 -21.36 2.08
C PRO A 540 25.69 -20.01 2.19
N SER A 541 26.82 -20.04 2.92
CA SER A 541 27.70 -18.89 3.20
C SER A 541 28.42 -18.33 1.97
N PRO A 542 28.77 -17.03 1.96
CA PRO A 542 29.54 -16.41 0.89
C PRO A 542 31.03 -16.78 0.96
N GLN A 543 31.59 -17.37 -0.11
CA GLN A 543 33.05 -17.46 -0.31
C GLN A 543 33.44 -17.21 -1.78
N LEU A 544 34.14 -16.08 -1.96
CA LEU A 544 35.30 -15.84 -2.83
C LEU A 544 35.36 -16.41 -4.27
N LEU A 545 35.64 -15.49 -5.19
CA LEU A 545 35.95 -15.69 -6.62
C LEU A 545 37.04 -16.73 -6.89
N ARG A 546 36.80 -17.61 -7.87
CA ARG A 546 37.81 -18.00 -8.88
C ARG A 546 37.14 -18.45 -10.18
N THR A 547 37.83 -18.28 -11.30
CA THR A 547 37.32 -18.45 -12.67
C THR A 547 37.96 -19.65 -13.38
N GLY A 548 37.18 -20.45 -14.11
CA GLY A 548 37.65 -21.54 -14.98
C GLY A 548 36.57 -21.98 -15.98
N PRO A 549 36.89 -22.27 -17.26
CA PRO A 549 35.91 -22.63 -18.30
C PRO A 549 35.87 -24.13 -18.66
N ARG A 550 34.94 -24.51 -19.57
CA ARG A 550 34.64 -25.85 -20.16
C ARG A 550 33.76 -26.77 -19.28
N GLN A 551 32.91 -27.66 -19.79
CA GLN A 551 32.31 -27.90 -21.13
C GLN A 551 30.95 -28.65 -20.96
N PRO A 552 30.09 -28.85 -22.00
CA PRO A 552 28.67 -29.22 -21.80
C PRO A 552 28.26 -30.66 -22.18
N PHE A 553 27.08 -31.08 -21.68
CA PHE A 553 26.26 -32.27 -22.06
C PHE A 553 26.82 -33.67 -21.70
N PRO A 554 26.01 -34.77 -21.70
CA PRO A 554 24.62 -34.93 -22.16
C PRO A 554 23.56 -35.38 -21.11
N LEU A 555 22.31 -35.46 -21.57
CA LEU A 555 21.15 -36.07 -20.89
C LEU A 555 21.10 -37.59 -21.07
N PRO A 556 20.43 -38.33 -20.17
CA PRO A 556 19.69 -39.52 -20.60
C PRO A 556 18.23 -39.61 -20.10
N LEU A 557 17.45 -40.26 -20.95
CA LEU A 557 16.00 -40.49 -20.96
C LEU A 557 15.47 -41.37 -19.81
N SER A 558 14.21 -41.13 -19.43
CA SER A 558 13.22 -42.15 -18.98
C SER A 558 12.41 -42.63 -20.21
N PRO A 559 11.75 -43.81 -20.28
CA PRO A 559 10.96 -44.51 -19.25
C PRO A 559 11.34 -46.03 -19.14
N THR A 560 10.65 -47.01 -18.52
CA THR A 560 9.21 -47.35 -18.33
C THR A 560 8.95 -48.17 -17.03
N LYS A 561 7.80 -48.89 -16.92
CA LYS A 561 7.32 -49.61 -15.72
C LYS A 561 7.19 -51.13 -15.95
N SER A 562 7.37 -51.92 -14.88
CA SER A 562 6.32 -52.76 -14.23
C SER A 562 6.68 -54.23 -13.91
N LYS A 563 6.18 -54.71 -12.74
CA LYS A 563 5.95 -56.13 -12.32
C LYS A 563 7.22 -57.03 -12.19
N THR A 564 7.30 -58.09 -11.36
CA THR A 564 6.52 -58.62 -10.20
C THR A 564 7.47 -59.47 -9.31
N GLY A 565 7.07 -59.86 -8.08
CA GLY A 565 7.83 -60.79 -7.21
C GLY A 565 7.81 -62.27 -7.69
N PRO A 566 8.39 -63.23 -6.94
CA PRO A 566 7.96 -63.53 -5.56
C PRO A 566 9.10 -63.86 -4.54
N GLU A 567 8.79 -64.71 -3.56
CA GLU A 567 9.53 -65.11 -2.33
C GLU A 567 10.70 -66.11 -2.63
N MET A 568 11.45 -66.76 -1.70
CA MET A 568 11.13 -67.27 -0.35
C MET A 568 12.36 -67.85 0.43
N GLN A 569 12.29 -67.87 1.77
CA GLN A 569 12.96 -68.80 2.76
C GLN A 569 14.52 -68.91 2.83
N VAL A 570 15.20 -68.82 4.01
CA VAL A 570 15.32 -69.75 5.18
C VAL A 570 16.28 -70.94 4.86
N LEU A 571 17.25 -71.39 5.67
CA LEU A 571 17.29 -71.74 7.12
C LEU A 571 18.77 -71.79 7.65
N ASN A 572 19.02 -71.51 8.94
CA ASN A 572 19.83 -72.35 9.88
C ASN A 572 20.15 -71.65 11.23
N ALA A 573 20.37 -72.46 12.28
CA ALA A 573 20.59 -72.09 13.69
C ALA A 573 21.63 -73.08 14.31
N PRO A 574 21.72 -73.40 15.64
CA PRO A 574 21.32 -72.75 16.90
C PRO A 574 22.49 -72.74 17.96
N VAL A 575 22.19 -72.89 19.28
CA VAL A 575 23.08 -73.31 20.42
C VAL A 575 23.91 -72.17 21.11
N ASP A 576 23.94 -71.97 22.45
CA ASP A 576 23.28 -72.62 23.62
C ASP A 576 23.17 -71.70 24.89
N ARG A 577 22.35 -72.12 25.90
CA ARG A 577 22.45 -71.88 27.39
C ARG A 577 22.45 -70.42 27.97
N GLN A 578 22.27 -70.10 29.27
CA GLN A 578 21.56 -70.57 30.52
C GLN A 578 21.79 -69.44 31.61
N LEU A 579 21.24 -69.33 32.84
CA LEU A 579 20.26 -70.05 33.71
C LEU A 579 19.58 -69.02 34.69
N THR A 580 18.99 -69.44 35.82
CA THR A 580 18.30 -68.58 36.84
C THR A 580 18.74 -68.90 38.32
N PRO A 581 18.07 -68.55 39.46
CA PRO A 581 18.62 -67.56 40.41
C PRO A 581 18.56 -67.91 41.95
N PRO A 582 19.06 -67.02 42.84
CA PRO A 582 18.61 -66.84 44.25
C PRO A 582 17.98 -65.43 44.48
N THR A 583 16.87 -65.20 45.21
CA THR A 583 16.55 -65.35 46.66
C THR A 583 17.41 -64.46 47.59
N SER A 584 16.93 -63.82 48.68
CA SER A 584 15.68 -63.89 49.50
C SER A 584 15.49 -62.54 50.26
N SER A 585 14.40 -62.18 50.99
CA SER A 585 12.94 -62.48 51.03
C SER A 585 12.27 -61.52 52.07
N ALA A 586 10.99 -61.74 52.43
CA ALA A 586 10.17 -61.09 53.50
C ALA A 586 9.75 -59.61 53.29
N ALA A 587 8.51 -59.16 53.58
CA ALA A 587 7.20 -59.80 53.86
C ALA A 587 6.09 -58.69 53.73
N GLN A 588 4.77 -58.86 53.87
CA GLN A 588 3.85 -60.00 54.11
C GLN A 588 2.42 -59.64 53.63
N MET A 589 1.42 -60.51 53.85
CA MET A 589 -0.03 -60.19 53.88
C MET A 589 -0.63 -60.66 55.23
N PRO A 590 -1.88 -60.27 55.58
CA PRO A 590 -3.03 -61.12 55.23
C PRO A 590 -4.35 -60.33 54.95
N GLU A 591 -5.49 -61.05 54.98
CA GLU A 591 -6.84 -60.64 54.56
C GLU A 591 -7.76 -60.20 55.75
N SER A 592 -9.07 -60.08 55.46
CA SER A 592 -10.23 -59.94 56.39
C SER A 592 -10.46 -58.52 56.97
N THR A 593 -11.66 -58.13 57.40
CA THR A 593 -12.98 -58.80 57.54
C THR A 593 -14.12 -57.92 56.95
N ALA A 594 -15.38 -58.36 57.06
CA ALA A 594 -16.57 -57.66 56.56
C ALA A 594 -17.43 -57.05 57.69
N SER A 595 -18.46 -56.28 57.28
CA SER A 595 -19.71 -56.00 58.02
C SER A 595 -19.71 -54.92 59.12
N SER A 596 -20.93 -54.49 59.47
CA SER A 596 -21.36 -53.42 60.40
C SER A 596 -20.92 -51.99 60.02
N ARG A 597 -21.73 -50.93 60.08
CA ARG A 597 -22.92 -50.53 60.90
C ARG A 597 -22.64 -50.22 62.37
N THR A 598 -22.37 -48.95 62.62
CA THR A 598 -22.90 -48.11 63.72
C THR A 598 -22.98 -46.70 63.10
N ASP A 599 -24.19 -46.14 62.97
CA ASP A 599 -24.82 -45.23 63.94
C ASP A 599 -24.17 -43.84 63.94
N SER A 600 -24.79 -42.78 63.40
CA SER A 600 -26.14 -42.20 63.59
C SER A 600 -26.14 -41.09 64.67
N GLN A 601 -26.36 -39.85 64.19
CA GLN A 601 -26.94 -38.74 64.94
C GLN A 601 -27.77 -37.90 63.94
N ASP A 602 -29.03 -38.29 63.80
CA ASP A 602 -30.25 -37.47 63.93
C ASP A 602 -30.24 -36.05 63.33
N GLU A 603 -31.04 -35.81 62.27
CA GLU A 603 -32.35 -35.10 62.31
C GLU A 603 -32.20 -33.56 62.16
N ALA A 604 -33.13 -32.76 61.63
CA ALA A 604 -34.52 -32.95 61.14
C ALA A 604 -34.84 -31.80 60.11
N ILE A 605 -35.90 -31.79 59.26
CA ILE A 605 -36.90 -32.79 58.81
C ILE A 605 -37.59 -32.26 57.51
N VAL A 606 -38.16 -33.14 56.66
CA VAL A 606 -39.19 -32.92 55.58
C VAL A 606 -38.99 -31.78 54.52
N GLY A 607 -39.17 -32.00 53.21
CA GLY A 607 -39.47 -33.23 52.45
C GLY A 607 -40.12 -32.98 51.06
N ARG A 608 -40.30 -34.08 50.29
CA ARG A 608 -41.28 -34.38 49.19
C ARG A 608 -41.76 -33.25 48.23
N LYS A 609 -41.89 -33.44 46.91
CA LYS A 609 -41.70 -34.59 45.99
C LYS A 609 -41.70 -34.09 44.52
N ARG A 610 -41.15 -34.87 43.57
CA ARG A 610 -41.44 -34.78 42.11
C ARG A 610 -42.62 -35.75 41.76
N PRO A 611 -43.02 -36.02 40.48
CA PRO A 611 -42.69 -35.42 39.16
C PRO A 611 -43.96 -35.25 38.24
N ILE A 612 -43.78 -35.29 36.91
CA ILE A 612 -44.71 -35.81 35.84
C ILE A 612 -45.48 -34.80 34.95
N GLU A 613 -44.98 -34.69 33.71
CA GLU A 613 -45.60 -34.81 32.36
C GLU A 613 -46.84 -34.02 31.86
N SER A 614 -46.86 -33.93 30.51
CA SER A 614 -48.01 -33.99 29.59
C SER A 614 -49.04 -32.84 29.48
N SER A 615 -48.83 -32.01 28.45
CA SER A 615 -49.74 -31.77 27.31
C SER A 615 -51.16 -31.18 27.46
N THR A 616 -51.57 -30.47 26.39
CA THR A 616 -52.97 -30.11 25.99
C THR A 616 -53.78 -29.17 26.91
N GLN A 617 -54.85 -28.51 26.46
CA GLN A 617 -55.15 -27.87 25.16
C GLN A 617 -56.43 -26.99 25.32
N ASN A 618 -56.50 -25.88 24.57
CA ASN A 618 -57.71 -25.15 24.15
C ASN A 618 -58.62 -24.34 25.15
N ASP A 619 -59.07 -23.22 24.57
CA ASP A 619 -60.42 -22.62 24.60
C ASP A 619 -60.92 -21.63 25.68
N ILE A 620 -61.89 -20.83 25.19
CA ILE A 620 -62.42 -19.55 25.68
C ILE A 620 -63.81 -19.78 26.30
N PRO A 621 -64.44 -18.79 27.00
CA PRO A 621 -65.56 -18.13 26.32
C PRO A 621 -65.87 -16.64 26.68
N GLU A 622 -66.22 -15.87 25.64
CA GLU A 622 -67.37 -14.93 25.51
C GLU A 622 -67.68 -13.71 26.45
N ARG A 623 -68.06 -12.59 25.76
CA ARG A 623 -69.17 -11.60 26.06
C ARG A 623 -68.99 -10.52 27.15
N SER A 624 -69.61 -9.31 27.07
CA SER A 624 -70.29 -8.57 25.96
C SER A 624 -70.74 -7.13 26.36
N LYS A 625 -71.30 -6.36 25.39
CA LYS A 625 -72.29 -5.22 25.50
C LYS A 625 -71.79 -3.79 25.89
N VAL A 626 -72.39 -2.65 25.45
CA VAL A 626 -73.25 -2.30 24.26
C VAL A 626 -73.53 -0.76 24.10
N ARG A 627 -73.87 -0.28 22.88
CA ARG A 627 -74.61 1.00 22.49
C ARG A 627 -73.89 2.38 22.66
N ARG A 628 -74.25 3.52 22.00
CA ARG A 628 -75.34 3.91 21.01
C ARG A 628 -75.02 5.24 20.22
N ARG A 629 -75.38 5.31 18.90
CA ARG A 629 -76.04 6.41 18.08
C ARG A 629 -75.57 7.91 18.14
N SER A 630 -75.79 8.82 17.15
CA SER A 630 -76.26 8.80 15.71
C SER A 630 -76.27 10.20 15.02
N GLY A 631 -76.19 10.27 13.67
CA GLY A 631 -76.60 11.42 12.79
C GLY A 631 -75.47 12.32 12.24
N GLU A 632 -75.54 12.99 11.06
CA GLU A 632 -76.52 12.94 9.94
C GLU A 632 -75.95 13.52 8.59
N HIS A 633 -76.78 13.71 7.54
CA HIS A 633 -76.46 13.83 6.08
C HIS A 633 -75.82 15.14 5.52
N VAL A 634 -75.21 15.08 4.31
CA VAL A 634 -75.71 15.62 3.00
C VAL A 634 -74.69 15.47 1.84
N SER A 635 -75.16 15.25 0.60
CA SER A 635 -74.40 15.25 -0.69
C SER A 635 -75.15 16.06 -1.76
N PRO A 636 -74.53 16.45 -2.90
CA PRO A 636 -74.48 15.62 -4.13
C PRO A 636 -73.09 15.76 -4.85
N THR A 637 -72.80 15.48 -6.14
CA THR A 637 -73.54 15.09 -7.39
C THR A 637 -72.60 14.33 -8.37
N ALA A 638 -73.09 13.88 -9.53
CA ALA A 638 -72.32 13.51 -10.74
C ALA A 638 -73.00 14.14 -12.00
N PRO A 639 -72.60 13.91 -13.29
CA PRO A 639 -72.72 12.59 -13.96
C PRO A 639 -71.66 12.20 -15.05
N LEU A 640 -71.38 10.89 -15.15
CA LEU A 640 -71.51 9.91 -16.27
C LEU A 640 -71.54 10.38 -17.76
N PRO A 641 -71.27 9.52 -18.78
CA PRO A 641 -71.16 8.03 -18.81
C PRO A 641 -69.77 7.54 -19.34
N ASP A 642 -69.48 6.47 -20.12
CA ASP A 642 -70.23 5.43 -20.87
C ASP A 642 -69.37 4.14 -21.18
N HIS A 643 -69.73 3.32 -22.18
CA HIS A 643 -69.35 1.90 -22.38
C HIS A 643 -68.46 1.52 -23.59
N ASN A 644 -67.96 0.26 -23.54
CA ASN A 644 -67.79 -0.80 -24.58
C ASN A 644 -67.97 -0.43 -26.08
N GLY A 645 -67.30 -1.02 -27.08
CA GLY A 645 -66.51 -2.27 -27.19
C GLY A 645 -66.90 -3.05 -28.48
N VAL A 646 -66.09 -4.05 -28.91
CA VAL A 646 -66.27 -4.92 -30.12
C VAL A 646 -65.77 -4.32 -31.47
N ASP A 647 -65.36 -5.22 -32.38
CA ASP A 647 -64.65 -5.01 -33.67
C ASP A 647 -65.23 -5.96 -34.76
N PRO A 648 -65.41 -5.52 -36.02
CA PRO A 648 -65.30 -6.46 -37.15
C PRO A 648 -64.71 -5.93 -38.49
N SER A 649 -63.62 -6.58 -38.92
CA SER A 649 -63.35 -7.06 -40.30
C SER A 649 -63.40 -6.16 -41.55
N THR A 650 -62.19 -5.78 -42.02
CA THR A 650 -61.62 -6.15 -43.35
C THR A 650 -62.29 -5.74 -44.68
N THR A 651 -61.66 -4.80 -45.40
CA THR A 651 -61.39 -4.93 -46.86
C THR A 651 -60.09 -4.20 -47.24
N GLN A 652 -59.40 -4.62 -48.31
CA GLN A 652 -58.12 -4.07 -48.83
C GLN A 652 -58.29 -3.65 -50.32
N PRO A 653 -57.26 -3.34 -51.16
CA PRO A 653 -55.84 -3.06 -50.90
C PRO A 653 -55.23 -1.84 -51.65
N VAL A 654 -54.27 -1.14 -51.04
CA VAL A 654 -53.16 -0.44 -51.75
C VAL A 654 -51.87 -0.59 -50.93
N SER A 655 -50.72 -0.77 -51.58
CA SER A 655 -49.44 -1.07 -50.96
C SER A 655 -48.68 0.16 -50.44
N VAL A 656 -48.21 0.08 -49.18
CA VAL A 656 -47.22 0.99 -48.58
C VAL A 656 -46.20 0.15 -47.79
N GLU A 657 -44.92 0.51 -47.86
CA GLU A 657 -43.82 -0.28 -47.27
C GLU A 657 -43.75 -0.20 -45.73
N PRO A 658 -43.32 -1.28 -45.04
CA PRO A 658 -43.18 -1.28 -43.60
C PRO A 658 -41.91 -0.53 -43.13
N ALA A 659 -42.08 0.46 -42.25
CA ALA A 659 -40.99 1.13 -41.58
C ALA A 659 -40.12 0.13 -40.78
N ARG A 660 -38.86 -0.04 -41.21
CA ARG A 660 -37.97 -1.08 -40.66
C ARG A 660 -37.46 -0.75 -39.26
N MET A 661 -37.30 -1.81 -38.46
CA MET A 661 -36.46 -1.79 -37.26
C MET A 661 -35.05 -1.26 -37.58
N ILE A 662 -34.54 -0.33 -36.78
CA ILE A 662 -33.10 -0.05 -36.69
C ILE A 662 -32.62 -0.48 -35.30
N SER A 663 -31.62 -1.36 -35.27
CA SER A 663 -31.11 -1.97 -34.05
C SER A 663 -30.26 -0.98 -33.23
N LEU A 664 -30.68 -0.68 -32.00
CA LEU A 664 -29.80 -0.07 -30.99
C LEU A 664 -28.78 -1.09 -30.47
N ARG A 665 -27.81 -1.44 -31.32
CA ARG A 665 -26.58 -2.13 -30.89
C ARG A 665 -25.82 -1.19 -29.96
N ARG A 666 -25.59 -1.59 -28.70
CA ARG A 666 -24.55 -0.98 -27.86
C ARG A 666 -23.18 -1.50 -28.31
N HIS A 667 -22.67 -0.94 -29.40
CA HIS A 667 -21.22 -0.92 -29.63
C HIS A 667 -20.57 0.13 -28.74
N THR A 668 -19.27 0.01 -28.55
CA THR A 668 -18.45 0.94 -27.77
C THR A 668 -18.14 2.20 -28.59
N GLU A 669 -18.56 3.36 -28.11
CA GLU A 669 -18.11 4.66 -28.61
C GLU A 669 -17.23 5.36 -27.56
N ALA A 670 -16.02 4.83 -27.39
CA ALA A 670 -14.86 5.70 -27.53
C ALA A 670 -14.45 5.67 -29.02
N ASP A 671 -13.72 6.69 -29.48
CA ASP A 671 -13.18 6.79 -30.84
C ASP A 671 -14.20 7.02 -31.98
N LEU A 672 -14.90 8.16 -31.91
CA LEU A 672 -15.34 8.91 -33.11
C LEU A 672 -14.86 10.37 -33.04
N PRO A 673 -14.45 11.00 -34.16
CA PRO A 673 -14.04 12.40 -34.18
C PRO A 673 -15.20 13.35 -33.89
N MET A 674 -14.96 14.35 -33.02
CA MET A 674 -15.90 15.46 -32.81
C MET A 674 -15.94 16.40 -34.03
N PRO A 675 -17.08 17.03 -34.35
CA PRO A 675 -17.11 18.11 -35.33
C PRO A 675 -16.24 19.29 -34.85
N SER A 676 -15.43 19.82 -35.76
CA SER A 676 -14.41 20.83 -35.46
C SER A 676 -14.99 22.15 -34.91
N GLY A 677 -14.17 22.89 -34.15
CA GLY A 677 -14.49 24.23 -33.66
C GLY A 677 -15.43 24.33 -32.44
N LYS A 678 -15.83 23.21 -31.80
CA LYS A 678 -16.70 23.24 -30.61
C LYS A 678 -15.97 22.77 -29.34
N CYS A 679 -15.95 23.62 -28.32
CA CYS A 679 -15.39 23.32 -27.00
C CYS A 679 -16.15 22.17 -26.30
N ARG A 680 -15.40 21.18 -25.79
CA ARG A 680 -15.87 20.03 -25.01
C ARG A 680 -16.48 20.43 -23.66
N HIS A 681 -16.09 21.58 -23.09
CA HIS A 681 -16.46 22.02 -21.75
C HIS A 681 -17.54 23.11 -21.72
N LEU A 682 -17.53 24.05 -22.69
CA LEU A 682 -18.48 25.16 -22.81
C LEU A 682 -18.88 25.41 -24.29
N PRO A 683 -19.72 24.56 -24.90
CA PRO A 683 -20.24 24.78 -26.25
C PRO A 683 -20.91 26.16 -26.39
N GLY A 684 -20.52 26.94 -27.40
CA GLY A 684 -21.07 28.28 -27.67
C GLY A 684 -20.63 29.41 -26.71
N PHE A 685 -20.06 29.11 -25.55
CA PHE A 685 -19.69 30.13 -24.53
C PHE A 685 -18.20 30.17 -24.16
N CYS A 686 -17.39 29.23 -24.69
CA CYS A 686 -15.94 29.25 -24.58
C CYS A 686 -15.35 30.56 -25.13
N LYS A 687 -14.45 31.22 -24.38
CA LYS A 687 -13.74 32.43 -24.88
C LYS A 687 -12.64 32.07 -25.88
N PHE A 688 -11.98 30.92 -25.75
CA PHE A 688 -10.77 30.58 -26.53
C PHE A 688 -10.98 30.52 -28.04
N THR A 689 -12.14 30.08 -28.52
CA THR A 689 -12.47 30.09 -29.96
C THR A 689 -12.59 31.50 -30.56
N THR A 690 -12.62 32.56 -29.74
CA THR A 690 -12.58 33.97 -30.18
C THR A 690 -11.16 34.57 -30.19
N TYR A 691 -10.16 33.80 -29.77
CA TYR A 691 -8.75 34.18 -29.82
C TYR A 691 -8.03 33.52 -31.01
N SER A 692 -7.03 34.23 -31.53
CA SER A 692 -5.92 33.69 -32.31
C SER A 692 -4.77 33.51 -31.32
N ILE A 693 -4.30 32.27 -31.20
CA ILE A 693 -3.31 31.86 -30.20
C ILE A 693 -2.02 31.54 -30.93
N ILE A 694 -0.92 32.21 -30.54
CA ILE A 694 0.43 31.77 -30.88
C ILE A 694 1.02 31.01 -29.69
N LEU A 695 1.72 29.91 -29.95
CA LEU A 695 2.49 29.19 -28.94
C LEU A 695 3.98 29.45 -29.20
N SER A 696 4.76 29.71 -28.15
CA SER A 696 6.23 29.62 -28.28
C SER A 696 6.60 28.21 -28.77
N PRO A 697 7.63 28.01 -29.62
CA PRO A 697 7.95 26.70 -30.20
C PRO A 697 8.02 25.57 -29.16
N CYS A 698 8.72 25.81 -28.04
CA CYS A 698 8.82 24.85 -26.94
C CYS A 698 7.51 24.47 -26.22
N VAL A 699 6.41 25.17 -26.49
CA VAL A 699 5.03 24.86 -26.05
C VAL A 699 4.20 24.27 -27.18
N ALA A 700 4.44 24.68 -28.44
CA ALA A 700 3.85 24.10 -29.64
C ALA A 700 4.21 22.61 -29.80
N ASP A 701 5.41 22.22 -29.35
CA ASP A 701 5.93 20.86 -29.46
C ASP A 701 5.53 19.95 -28.28
N PHE A 702 4.71 20.42 -27.33
CA PHE A 702 4.10 19.57 -26.31
C PHE A 702 2.77 18.99 -26.82
N PRO A 703 2.67 17.69 -27.18
CA PRO A 703 1.46 17.13 -27.78
C PRO A 703 0.25 17.27 -26.85
N TRP A 704 0.44 17.16 -25.54
CA TRP A 704 -0.67 17.31 -24.60
C TRP A 704 -1.21 18.75 -24.50
N VAL A 705 -0.43 19.77 -24.83
CA VAL A 705 -0.90 21.17 -24.82
C VAL A 705 -1.70 21.47 -26.10
N ALA A 706 -1.20 21.02 -27.25
CA ALA A 706 -1.89 21.11 -28.53
C ALA A 706 -3.14 20.21 -28.59
N ASP A 707 -2.92 18.91 -28.42
CA ASP A 707 -3.84 17.83 -28.80
C ASP A 707 -4.84 17.45 -27.70
N ASP A 708 -4.63 17.89 -26.45
CA ASP A 708 -5.58 17.68 -25.33
C ASP A 708 -6.04 18.99 -24.67
N LEU A 709 -5.15 19.91 -24.26
CA LEU A 709 -5.58 21.17 -23.65
C LEU A 709 -6.32 22.07 -24.65
N LEU A 710 -5.66 22.54 -25.71
CA LEU A 710 -6.24 23.47 -26.67
C LEU A 710 -7.35 22.83 -27.52
N SER A 711 -7.15 21.59 -27.96
CA SER A 711 -8.16 20.81 -28.68
C SER A 711 -9.48 20.69 -27.89
N SER A 712 -9.42 20.49 -26.56
CA SER A 712 -10.63 20.39 -25.72
C SER A 712 -11.43 21.70 -25.65
N HIS A 713 -10.79 22.85 -25.88
CA HIS A 713 -11.45 24.14 -26.02
C HIS A 713 -11.96 24.43 -27.44
N GLY A 714 -11.78 23.51 -28.39
CA GLY A 714 -12.17 23.67 -29.79
C GLY A 714 -11.16 24.45 -30.63
N VAL A 715 -9.93 24.65 -30.12
CA VAL A 715 -8.83 25.29 -30.85
C VAL A 715 -7.99 24.19 -31.51
N THR A 716 -8.25 23.92 -32.78
CA THR A 716 -7.52 22.94 -33.60
C THR A 716 -6.37 23.55 -34.40
N GLU A 717 -6.30 24.87 -34.46
CA GLU A 717 -5.30 25.65 -35.19
C GLU A 717 -4.72 26.72 -34.26
N PHE A 718 -3.40 26.75 -34.17
CA PHE A 718 -2.62 27.74 -33.43
C PHE A 718 -1.36 28.07 -34.24
N LEU A 719 -0.92 29.31 -34.15
CA LEU A 719 0.24 29.80 -34.91
C LEU A 719 1.53 29.42 -34.19
N ARG A 720 2.64 29.30 -34.94
CA ARG A 720 3.96 28.95 -34.38
C ARG A 720 4.99 30.07 -34.55
N HIS A 721 4.78 30.96 -35.51
CA HIS A 721 5.69 32.05 -35.87
C HIS A 721 4.96 33.39 -35.99
N PRO A 722 5.46 34.50 -35.41
CA PRO A 722 4.75 35.80 -35.40
C PRO A 722 4.49 36.42 -36.77
N ARG A 723 5.18 35.96 -37.83
CA ARG A 723 4.92 36.37 -39.22
C ARG A 723 3.54 35.92 -39.72
N GLU A 724 3.01 34.80 -39.23
CA GLU A 724 1.66 34.32 -39.60
C GLU A 724 0.57 35.35 -39.22
N TRP A 725 0.80 36.16 -38.16
CA TRP A 725 -0.06 37.27 -37.77
C TRP A 725 0.05 38.53 -38.64
N LEU A 726 1.01 38.58 -39.58
CA LEU A 726 1.12 39.60 -40.63
C LEU A 726 0.41 39.14 -41.90
N ASP A 727 0.54 37.87 -42.27
CA ASP A 727 -0.18 37.29 -43.41
C ASP A 727 -1.72 37.31 -43.18
N ASP A 728 -2.17 37.01 -41.95
CA ASP A 728 -3.56 37.17 -41.49
C ASP A 728 -4.02 38.64 -41.42
N GLN A 729 -3.14 39.64 -41.52
CA GLN A 729 -3.55 41.04 -41.76
C GLN A 729 -3.87 41.28 -43.24
N ASN A 730 -3.11 40.67 -44.15
CA ASN A 730 -3.19 40.90 -45.59
C ASN A 730 -4.27 40.05 -46.28
N ALA A 731 -4.56 38.84 -45.77
CA ALA A 731 -5.49 37.88 -46.39
C ALA A 731 -7.00 38.20 -46.23
N THR A 732 -7.38 39.43 -45.85
CA THR A 732 -8.79 39.76 -45.55
C THR A 732 -9.59 40.06 -46.83
N ALA A 733 -10.14 39.00 -47.45
CA ALA A 733 -11.20 39.14 -48.46
C ALA A 733 -12.45 39.82 -47.85
N PRO A 734 -13.21 40.63 -48.62
CA PRO A 734 -14.31 41.44 -48.11
C PRO A 734 -15.56 40.60 -47.77
N GLY A 735 -15.60 40.04 -46.55
CA GLY A 735 -16.79 39.33 -46.05
C GLY A 735 -16.71 38.79 -44.61
N SER A 736 -15.51 38.54 -44.06
CA SER A 736 -15.38 37.94 -42.71
C SER A 736 -15.56 38.98 -41.59
N THR A 737 -16.57 38.80 -40.74
CA THR A 737 -17.10 39.84 -39.83
C THR A 737 -16.70 39.69 -38.34
N ARG A 738 -15.42 39.39 -38.05
CA ARG A 738 -14.72 39.77 -36.78
C ARG A 738 -13.25 39.32 -36.77
N ARG A 739 -12.31 40.24 -36.49
CA ARG A 739 -10.90 39.89 -36.19
C ARG A 739 -10.83 39.16 -34.84
N LYS A 740 -10.20 37.98 -34.80
CA LYS A 740 -9.92 37.23 -33.56
C LYS A 740 -8.96 38.03 -32.66
N ARG A 741 -9.12 37.97 -31.34
CA ARG A 741 -8.21 38.64 -30.38
C ARG A 741 -6.89 37.88 -30.29
N LYS A 742 -5.73 38.54 -30.22
CA LYS A 742 -4.43 37.85 -30.13
C LYS A 742 -4.05 37.53 -28.68
N ILE A 743 -3.46 36.37 -28.42
CA ILE A 743 -2.71 36.04 -27.19
C ILE A 743 -1.50 35.16 -27.52
N ALA A 744 -0.46 35.23 -26.68
CA ALA A 744 0.71 34.36 -26.73
C ALA A 744 0.79 33.47 -25.48
N LEU A 745 1.05 32.17 -25.66
CA LEU A 745 1.34 31.24 -24.57
C LEU A 745 2.81 30.80 -24.62
N VAL A 746 3.50 30.98 -23.49
CA VAL A 746 4.95 30.76 -23.34
C VAL A 746 5.24 29.82 -22.16
N ASP A 747 6.46 29.31 -22.05
CA ASP A 747 6.91 28.58 -20.85
C ASP A 747 7.89 29.45 -20.04
N THR A 748 7.41 30.06 -18.95
CA THR A 748 8.23 31.00 -18.16
C THR A 748 9.38 30.33 -17.39
N ARG A 749 9.52 28.99 -17.44
CA ARG A 749 10.68 28.26 -16.89
C ARG A 749 11.83 28.20 -17.91
N ARG A 750 11.54 28.37 -19.21
CA ARG A 750 12.55 28.47 -20.29
C ARG A 750 12.77 29.95 -20.61
N ARG A 751 13.57 30.64 -19.80
CA ARG A 751 13.75 32.09 -19.86
C ARG A 751 14.29 32.53 -21.21
N GLU A 752 15.48 32.10 -21.64
CA GLU A 752 16.05 32.50 -22.94
C GLU A 752 15.12 32.22 -24.13
N ALA A 753 14.57 31.00 -24.24
CA ALA A 753 13.66 30.65 -25.33
C ALA A 753 12.36 31.48 -25.33
N THR A 754 11.85 31.86 -24.16
CA THR A 754 10.72 32.80 -24.03
C THR A 754 11.14 34.22 -24.42
N VAL A 755 12.34 34.67 -24.04
CA VAL A 755 12.88 35.99 -24.40
C VAL A 755 13.03 36.12 -25.91
N ALA A 756 13.69 35.17 -26.57
CA ALA A 756 13.86 35.15 -28.03
C ALA A 756 12.51 35.08 -28.78
N PHE A 757 11.54 34.35 -28.24
CA PHE A 757 10.19 34.31 -28.80
C PHE A 757 9.41 35.62 -28.60
N LEU A 758 9.55 36.29 -27.47
CA LEU A 758 8.93 37.61 -27.24
C LEU A 758 9.60 38.70 -28.09
N GLN A 759 10.93 38.66 -28.26
CA GLN A 759 11.67 39.50 -29.19
C GLN A 759 11.21 39.29 -30.64
N SER A 760 10.91 38.06 -31.07
CA SER A 760 10.37 37.84 -32.43
C SER A 760 8.92 38.31 -32.61
N ILE A 761 8.10 38.34 -31.54
CA ILE A 761 6.78 39.01 -31.54
C ILE A 761 6.94 40.53 -31.62
N GLU A 762 7.91 41.12 -30.92
CA GLU A 762 8.20 42.56 -30.97
C GLU A 762 8.75 42.98 -32.35
N ALA A 763 9.70 42.22 -32.90
CA ALA A 763 10.27 42.44 -34.22
C ALA A 763 9.25 42.32 -35.36
N ALA A 764 8.12 41.62 -35.15
CA ALA A 764 7.01 41.58 -36.11
C ALA A 764 6.20 42.89 -36.20
N GLN A 765 6.48 43.89 -35.34
CA GLN A 765 5.92 45.25 -35.38
C GLN A 765 4.41 45.32 -35.67
N LEU A 766 3.62 44.48 -34.99
CA LEU A 766 2.18 44.37 -35.23
C LEU A 766 1.48 45.73 -35.04
N LYS A 767 0.70 46.15 -36.04
CA LYS A 767 -0.09 47.39 -36.02
C LYS A 767 -1.59 47.11 -36.02
N ARG A 768 -2.33 48.04 -35.41
CA ARG A 768 -3.79 48.16 -35.44
C ARG A 768 -4.25 48.89 -36.69
N ARG A 769 -5.57 48.87 -36.94
CA ARG A 769 -6.21 49.48 -38.14
C ARG A 769 -6.10 51.01 -38.21
N ASN A 770 -5.67 51.65 -37.12
CA ASN A 770 -5.37 53.08 -37.00
C ASN A 770 -3.86 53.37 -36.87
N SER A 771 -3.01 52.45 -37.34
CA SER A 771 -1.53 52.53 -37.32
C SER A 771 -0.84 52.42 -35.95
N ASP A 772 -1.57 52.43 -34.83
CA ASP A 772 -1.02 52.21 -33.49
C ASP A 772 -0.37 50.82 -33.32
N ARG A 773 0.59 50.70 -32.40
CA ARG A 773 1.21 49.44 -31.98
C ARG A 773 0.18 48.49 -31.33
N GLU A 774 0.12 47.24 -31.80
CA GLU A 774 -0.80 46.22 -31.30
C GLU A 774 -0.18 45.41 -30.15
N TYR A 775 -0.61 45.69 -28.91
CA TYR A 775 -0.21 44.92 -27.73
C TYR A 775 -0.86 43.53 -27.70
N VAL A 776 -0.03 42.51 -27.49
CA VAL A 776 -0.43 41.09 -27.35
C VAL A 776 -0.25 40.64 -25.89
N PRO A 777 -1.30 40.18 -25.19
CA PRO A 777 -1.16 39.59 -23.87
C PRO A 777 -0.39 38.27 -23.90
N VAL A 778 0.56 38.13 -22.98
CA VAL A 778 1.42 36.95 -22.80
C VAL A 778 1.03 36.23 -21.51
N TYR A 779 0.88 34.92 -21.55
CA TYR A 779 0.61 34.09 -20.37
C TYR A 779 1.50 32.84 -20.35
N ASP A 780 1.84 32.36 -19.15
CA ASP A 780 2.42 31.02 -19.01
C ASP A 780 1.37 29.96 -19.40
N TRP A 781 1.75 29.00 -20.23
CA TRP A 781 0.82 28.03 -20.83
C TRP A 781 0.02 27.22 -19.80
N ARG A 782 0.55 27.07 -18.58
CA ARG A 782 -0.09 26.31 -17.48
C ARG A 782 -1.33 26.99 -16.91
N VAL A 783 -1.63 28.22 -17.33
CA VAL A 783 -2.96 28.81 -17.16
C VAL A 783 -4.06 27.89 -17.74
N LEU A 784 -3.76 27.15 -18.82
CA LEU A 784 -4.68 26.17 -19.41
C LEU A 784 -4.94 24.96 -18.50
N GLU A 785 -3.94 24.46 -17.77
CA GLU A 785 -4.12 23.37 -16.80
C GLU A 785 -5.15 23.77 -15.73
N LYS A 786 -4.96 24.96 -15.16
CA LYS A 786 -5.81 25.51 -14.10
C LYS A 786 -7.23 25.84 -14.60
N ILE A 787 -7.35 26.39 -15.81
CA ILE A 787 -8.65 26.62 -16.46
C ILE A 787 -9.39 25.30 -16.69
N ARG A 788 -8.70 24.26 -17.17
CA ARG A 788 -9.28 22.93 -17.36
C ARG A 788 -9.74 22.31 -16.05
N GLU A 789 -8.95 22.41 -14.98
CA GLU A 789 -9.39 21.96 -13.66
C GLU A 789 -10.68 22.68 -13.21
N ASP A 790 -10.74 24.00 -13.36
CA ASP A 790 -11.87 24.79 -12.89
C ASP A 790 -13.13 24.55 -13.77
N GLU A 791 -13.01 24.47 -15.10
CA GLU A 791 -14.13 24.09 -15.98
C GLU A 791 -14.62 22.65 -15.74
N GLN A 792 -13.75 21.72 -15.33
CA GLN A 792 -14.16 20.37 -14.86
C GLN A 792 -14.87 20.37 -13.50
N LYS A 793 -14.68 21.39 -12.67
CA LYS A 793 -15.45 21.62 -11.42
C LYS A 793 -16.82 22.22 -11.76
N TYR A 794 -16.88 23.19 -12.69
CA TYR A 794 -18.12 23.90 -13.04
C TYR A 794 -19.08 23.11 -13.93
N SER A 795 -18.61 22.29 -14.88
CA SER A 795 -19.48 21.50 -15.78
C SER A 795 -20.39 20.47 -15.08
N ARG A 796 -20.14 20.19 -13.78
CA ARG A 796 -20.97 19.30 -12.95
C ARG A 796 -22.12 20.01 -12.21
N ASN A 797 -22.13 21.34 -12.14
CA ASN A 797 -23.13 22.12 -11.39
C ASN A 797 -23.88 23.10 -12.31
N ARG A 798 -25.20 23.23 -12.14
CA ARG A 798 -26.04 24.05 -13.03
C ARG A 798 -25.69 25.54 -12.89
N TRP A 799 -25.65 26.24 -14.03
CA TRP A 799 -25.02 27.55 -14.23
C TRP A 799 -25.58 28.70 -13.39
N LYS A 800 -24.70 29.63 -12.99
CA LYS A 800 -25.03 31.01 -12.59
C LYS A 800 -24.11 32.00 -13.33
N PRO A 801 -24.62 33.11 -13.88
CA PRO A 801 -23.77 34.18 -14.41
C PRO A 801 -23.12 34.98 -13.27
N GLY A 802 -21.84 35.32 -13.41
CA GLY A 802 -21.13 36.22 -12.49
C GLY A 802 -19.62 35.97 -12.43
N THR A 803 -19.20 34.79 -11.97
CA THR A 803 -17.78 34.46 -11.79
C THR A 803 -17.15 33.92 -13.07
N ARG A 804 -16.65 34.82 -13.92
CA ARG A 804 -15.93 34.48 -15.17
C ARG A 804 -14.49 34.95 -15.09
N PHE A 805 -13.53 34.06 -15.40
CA PHE A 805 -12.13 34.46 -15.61
C PHE A 805 -12.06 35.46 -16.78
N ASP A 806 -11.31 36.56 -16.62
CA ASP A 806 -11.19 37.58 -17.65
C ASP A 806 -9.74 37.88 -18.06
N VAL A 807 -9.50 37.67 -19.36
CA VAL A 807 -8.18 37.74 -20.02
C VAL A 807 -7.81 39.20 -20.36
N THR A 808 -8.36 40.13 -19.58
CA THR A 808 -8.24 41.59 -19.71
C THR A 808 -7.36 42.20 -18.62
N SER A 809 -7.16 41.47 -17.51
CA SER A 809 -6.33 41.90 -16.38
C SER A 809 -4.85 41.62 -16.70
N PRO A 810 -3.97 42.64 -16.74
CA PRO A 810 -2.55 42.44 -17.05
C PRO A 810 -1.82 41.70 -15.92
N GLY A 811 -1.07 40.66 -16.29
CA GLY A 811 -0.11 40.01 -15.40
C GLY A 811 1.20 40.79 -15.28
N PRO A 812 2.06 40.46 -14.29
CA PRO A 812 3.32 41.16 -14.08
C PRO A 812 4.31 40.92 -15.23
N VAL A 813 4.74 42.00 -15.88
CA VAL A 813 5.81 41.99 -16.87
C VAL A 813 7.15 42.03 -16.13
N ALA A 814 8.01 41.03 -16.36
CA ALA A 814 9.39 41.06 -15.89
C ALA A 814 10.27 41.75 -16.94
N SER A 815 11.03 42.77 -16.54
CA SER A 815 11.98 43.46 -17.40
C SER A 815 13.17 42.56 -17.78
N LEU A 816 13.80 42.92 -18.89
CA LEU A 816 14.87 42.17 -19.54
C LEU A 816 15.96 43.13 -19.96
N GLU A 817 17.11 43.03 -19.31
CA GLU A 817 18.39 43.59 -19.77
C GLU A 817 19.42 42.46 -19.72
N GLU A 818 20.33 42.48 -20.70
CA GLU A 818 21.60 41.75 -20.78
C GLU A 818 21.61 40.22 -20.58
N CYS A 819 21.67 39.49 -21.70
CA CYS A 819 22.77 38.55 -22.00
C CYS A 819 22.75 38.16 -23.50
N GLU A 820 23.90 37.73 -24.03
CA GLU A 820 24.15 37.55 -25.47
C GLU A 820 23.72 36.18 -26.02
N THR A 821 23.58 36.07 -27.34
CA THR A 821 23.13 34.87 -28.07
C THR A 821 24.29 34.05 -28.66
N PRO A 822 24.34 32.73 -28.44
CA PRO A 822 25.00 31.78 -29.34
C PRO A 822 24.01 31.11 -30.32
N ASP A 823 24.55 30.49 -31.37
CA ASP A 823 23.85 30.04 -32.57
C ASP A 823 23.23 28.62 -32.47
N VAL A 824 22.32 28.26 -33.39
CA VAL A 824 21.57 26.98 -33.40
C VAL A 824 22.00 26.09 -34.57
N THR A 825 22.80 25.06 -34.27
CA THR A 825 23.19 24.02 -35.24
C THR A 825 22.15 22.90 -35.38
N PRO A 826 22.02 22.25 -36.57
CA PRO A 826 20.98 21.25 -36.86
C PRO A 826 21.21 19.89 -36.17
N ALA A 827 20.14 19.10 -36.07
CA ALA A 827 20.15 17.80 -35.40
C ALA A 827 20.93 16.73 -36.19
N ILE A 828 21.87 16.07 -35.51
CA ILE A 828 22.68 14.96 -36.03
C ILE A 828 21.82 13.68 -36.12
N THR A 829 21.85 12.98 -37.26
CA THR A 829 21.05 11.76 -37.49
C THR A 829 21.76 10.45 -37.14
N GLU A 830 23.09 10.45 -37.00
CA GLU A 830 23.90 9.29 -36.59
C GLU A 830 25.00 9.72 -35.61
N MET A 831 25.08 9.10 -34.44
CA MET A 831 26.00 9.50 -33.36
C MET A 831 26.99 8.39 -32.95
N LYS A 832 28.27 8.76 -32.85
CA LYS A 832 29.36 8.01 -32.24
C LYS A 832 29.63 8.52 -30.83
N LEU A 833 29.23 7.75 -29.81
CA LEU A 833 29.32 8.11 -28.40
C LEU A 833 30.51 7.42 -27.70
N ILE A 834 31.35 8.18 -26.98
CA ILE A 834 32.33 7.64 -26.03
C ILE A 834 31.69 7.52 -24.64
N VAL A 835 31.89 6.41 -23.96
CA VAL A 835 31.47 6.22 -22.55
C VAL A 835 32.70 5.87 -21.72
N SER A 836 33.16 6.81 -20.90
CA SER A 836 34.36 6.64 -20.08
C SER A 836 34.05 5.95 -18.75
N GLY A 837 34.93 5.05 -18.34
CA GLY A 837 34.74 4.24 -17.14
C GLY A 837 33.69 3.14 -17.32
N ALA A 838 33.58 2.56 -18.53
CA ALA A 838 32.48 1.68 -18.95
C ALA A 838 32.12 0.48 -18.04
N THR A 839 33.06 -0.04 -17.23
CA THR A 839 32.81 -1.06 -16.20
C THR A 839 32.30 -0.50 -14.86
N GLY A 840 32.08 0.80 -14.78
CA GLY A 840 31.56 1.52 -13.63
C GLY A 840 30.03 1.57 -13.64
N LEU A 841 29.45 1.60 -12.45
CA LEU A 841 28.01 1.45 -12.21
C LEU A 841 27.10 2.23 -13.19
N VAL A 842 27.28 3.55 -13.26
CA VAL A 842 26.44 4.43 -14.10
C VAL A 842 26.71 4.16 -15.58
N ALA A 843 27.98 4.05 -15.96
CA ALA A 843 28.38 3.79 -17.34
C ALA A 843 27.82 2.47 -17.89
N THR A 844 27.71 1.42 -17.07
CA THR A 844 27.08 0.16 -17.49
C THR A 844 25.59 0.34 -17.83
N GLU A 845 24.84 1.18 -17.09
CA GLU A 845 23.45 1.51 -17.43
C GLU A 845 23.36 2.49 -18.62
N VAL A 846 24.29 3.44 -18.76
CA VAL A 846 24.43 4.28 -19.97
C VAL A 846 24.62 3.40 -21.20
N LEU A 847 25.54 2.43 -21.17
CA LEU A 847 25.76 1.48 -22.27
C LEU A 847 24.50 0.65 -22.56
N ARG A 848 23.84 0.11 -21.53
CA ARG A 848 22.61 -0.70 -21.67
C ARG A 848 21.46 0.10 -22.30
N GLN A 849 21.41 1.41 -22.13
CA GLN A 849 20.44 2.28 -22.79
C GLN A 849 20.91 2.76 -24.18
N ALA A 850 22.20 3.05 -24.35
CA ALA A 850 22.77 3.53 -25.61
C ALA A 850 22.59 2.53 -26.76
N ILE A 851 22.77 1.23 -26.52
CA ILE A 851 22.56 0.19 -27.55
C ILE A 851 21.10 0.09 -28.05
N LEU A 852 20.15 0.61 -27.27
CA LEU A 852 18.72 0.64 -27.60
C LEU A 852 18.29 1.92 -28.33
N ARG A 853 19.20 2.90 -28.49
CA ARG A 853 18.98 4.13 -29.27
C ARG A 853 19.19 3.83 -30.76
N PRO A 854 18.23 4.15 -31.66
CA PRO A 854 18.53 4.22 -33.08
C PRO A 854 19.54 5.34 -33.40
N GLU A 855 19.47 6.48 -32.70
CA GLU A 855 20.28 7.68 -32.95
C GLU A 855 21.79 7.43 -32.77
N ILE A 856 22.16 6.53 -31.85
CA ILE A 856 23.55 6.16 -31.57
C ILE A 856 23.91 4.98 -32.46
N THR A 857 24.81 5.17 -33.42
CA THR A 857 25.26 4.12 -34.35
C THR A 857 26.48 3.38 -33.82
N THR A 858 27.38 4.07 -33.12
CA THR A 858 28.63 3.52 -32.57
C THR A 858 28.83 3.91 -31.11
N VAL A 859 29.30 2.98 -30.28
CA VAL A 859 29.65 3.26 -28.87
C VAL A 859 31.07 2.80 -28.55
N ILE A 860 31.92 3.74 -28.15
CA ILE A 860 33.29 3.48 -27.68
C ILE A 860 33.25 3.29 -26.15
N ALA A 861 33.25 2.04 -25.70
CA ALA A 861 33.23 1.67 -24.29
C ALA A 861 34.66 1.68 -23.72
N LEU A 862 35.07 2.80 -23.12
CA LEU A 862 36.44 3.05 -22.67
C LEU A 862 36.67 2.54 -21.23
N ALA A 863 37.39 1.43 -21.09
CA ALA A 863 37.54 0.69 -19.83
C ALA A 863 38.98 0.21 -19.57
N ARG A 864 39.24 -0.22 -18.33
CA ARG A 864 40.49 -0.91 -17.93
C ARG A 864 40.37 -2.44 -17.91
N LYS A 865 39.24 -2.97 -18.35
CA LYS A 865 38.90 -4.40 -18.46
C LYS A 865 37.90 -4.58 -19.60
N PRO A 866 37.84 -5.75 -20.26
CA PRO A 866 36.82 -6.06 -21.25
C PRO A 866 35.41 -5.82 -20.73
N VAL A 867 34.55 -5.24 -21.56
CA VAL A 867 33.12 -5.02 -21.27
C VAL A 867 32.33 -6.07 -22.05
N THR A 868 31.46 -6.80 -21.36
CA THR A 868 30.59 -7.81 -21.98
C THR A 868 29.14 -7.35 -21.89
N LEU A 869 28.51 -7.14 -23.04
CA LEU A 869 27.09 -6.85 -23.18
C LEU A 869 26.41 -8.02 -23.91
N SER A 870 25.09 -8.14 -23.78
CA SER A 870 24.32 -9.20 -24.43
C SER A 870 22.90 -8.74 -24.69
N GLY A 871 22.48 -8.80 -25.96
CA GLY A 871 21.18 -8.32 -26.42
C GLY A 871 21.29 -7.67 -27.81
N PRO A 872 20.16 -7.24 -28.40
CA PRO A 872 20.16 -6.46 -29.65
C PRO A 872 20.95 -5.16 -29.50
N GLY A 873 21.70 -4.77 -30.55
CA GLY A 873 22.51 -3.55 -30.56
C GLY A 873 23.85 -3.65 -29.84
N ALA A 874 24.21 -4.79 -29.26
CA ALA A 874 25.53 -5.00 -28.63
C ALA A 874 26.68 -4.96 -29.65
N ASP A 875 26.39 -5.23 -30.92
CA ASP A 875 27.24 -5.07 -32.11
C ASP A 875 27.72 -3.62 -32.33
N LYS A 876 26.95 -2.63 -31.87
CA LYS A 876 27.35 -1.21 -31.90
C LYS A 876 28.50 -0.86 -30.96
N VAL A 877 28.88 -1.76 -30.03
CA VAL A 877 29.77 -1.42 -28.90
C VAL A 877 31.18 -1.95 -29.10
N LYS A 878 32.11 -1.04 -29.36
CA LYS A 878 33.55 -1.32 -29.42
C LYS A 878 34.18 -1.05 -28.06
N THR A 879 34.71 -2.08 -27.41
CA THR A 879 35.47 -1.92 -26.16
C THR A 879 36.89 -1.47 -26.47
N VAL A 880 37.33 -0.36 -25.86
CA VAL A 880 38.70 0.14 -25.96
C VAL A 880 39.37 0.05 -24.60
N LEU A 881 40.53 -0.62 -24.55
CA LEU A 881 41.23 -0.95 -23.31
C LEU A 881 42.37 0.03 -23.04
N VAL A 882 42.21 0.83 -22.00
CA VAL A 882 43.23 1.76 -21.48
C VAL A 882 43.84 1.19 -20.20
N LYS A 883 45.16 1.30 -20.02
CA LYS A 883 45.84 0.85 -18.80
C LYS A 883 45.59 1.83 -17.64
N ASN A 884 45.93 3.10 -17.84
CA ASN A 884 45.70 4.21 -16.91
C ASN A 884 45.12 5.41 -17.69
N TYR A 885 44.22 6.19 -17.08
CA TYR A 885 43.50 7.29 -17.76
C TYR A 885 44.32 8.60 -17.86
N ASP A 886 45.64 8.52 -17.66
CA ASP A 886 46.63 9.56 -17.97
C ASP A 886 47.50 9.21 -19.19
N GLU A 887 47.40 8.00 -19.74
CA GLU A 887 48.16 7.54 -20.90
C GLU A 887 47.22 7.13 -22.06
N TYR A 888 47.32 7.85 -23.17
CA TYR A 888 46.51 7.63 -24.38
C TYR A 888 47.41 7.41 -25.60
N PRO A 889 47.83 6.16 -25.89
CA PRO A 889 48.59 5.85 -27.09
C PRO A 889 47.75 6.04 -28.37
N ASP A 890 48.43 6.18 -29.51
CA ASP A 890 47.79 6.58 -30.77
C ASP A 890 46.75 5.58 -31.29
N ASP A 891 46.89 4.31 -30.96
CA ASP A 891 45.88 3.29 -31.27
C ASP A 891 44.56 3.52 -30.53
N VAL A 892 44.61 4.01 -29.30
CA VAL A 892 43.44 4.46 -28.53
C VAL A 892 42.92 5.81 -29.06
N LYS A 893 43.79 6.77 -29.39
CA LYS A 893 43.36 8.07 -29.93
C LYS A 893 42.57 7.93 -31.23
N ARG A 894 42.99 7.07 -32.17
CA ARG A 894 42.26 6.77 -33.42
C ARG A 894 40.82 6.30 -33.21
N GLU A 895 40.51 5.71 -32.05
CA GLU A 895 39.14 5.28 -31.74
C GLU A 895 38.23 6.46 -31.34
N PHE A 896 38.80 7.58 -30.88
CA PHE A 896 38.07 8.80 -30.53
C PHE A 896 37.80 9.72 -31.75
N THR A 897 38.60 9.61 -32.81
CA THR A 897 38.44 10.40 -34.05
C THR A 897 37.00 10.33 -34.59
N GLY A 898 36.39 11.48 -34.86
CA GLY A 898 35.01 11.59 -35.34
C GLY A 898 33.93 11.15 -34.33
N ALA A 899 34.22 11.14 -33.02
CA ALA A 899 33.16 11.00 -32.00
C ALA A 899 32.44 12.35 -31.78
N ASP A 900 31.11 12.31 -31.64
CA ASP A 900 30.28 13.51 -31.42
C ASP A 900 30.13 13.86 -29.94
N ALA A 901 30.29 12.87 -29.06
CA ALA A 901 30.07 13.06 -27.63
C ALA A 901 30.90 12.12 -26.74
N CYS A 902 31.12 12.54 -25.50
CA CYS A 902 31.59 11.69 -24.43
C CYS A 902 30.76 11.87 -23.15
N ILE A 903 30.34 10.77 -22.53
CA ILE A 903 29.83 10.74 -21.15
C ILE A 903 30.96 10.25 -20.24
N TRP A 904 31.52 11.14 -19.43
CA TRP A 904 32.68 10.87 -18.58
C TRP A 904 32.27 10.52 -17.14
N THR A 905 32.51 9.27 -16.71
CA THR A 905 32.08 8.79 -15.37
C THR A 905 33.22 8.40 -14.42
N VAL A 906 34.49 8.61 -14.82
CA VAL A 906 35.65 8.24 -13.99
C VAL A 906 35.79 9.20 -12.80
N ALA A 907 35.63 8.66 -11.59
CA ALA A 907 35.76 9.37 -10.33
C ALA A 907 36.07 8.43 -9.15
N VAL A 908 36.59 8.97 -8.05
CA VAL A 908 36.61 8.27 -6.74
C VAL A 908 35.32 8.62 -6.00
N THR A 909 34.60 7.64 -5.46
CA THR A 909 33.40 7.92 -4.66
C THR A 909 33.74 8.44 -3.26
N PRO A 910 32.87 9.23 -2.59
CA PRO A 910 33.12 9.73 -1.23
C PRO A 910 33.43 8.64 -0.19
N THR A 911 32.85 7.45 -0.33
CA THR A 911 33.18 6.28 0.51
C THR A 911 34.59 5.76 0.22
N LYS A 912 34.96 5.63 -1.05
CA LYS A 912 36.27 5.09 -1.45
C LYS A 912 37.43 6.06 -1.18
N ARG A 913 37.17 7.38 -1.14
CA ARG A 913 38.13 8.39 -0.65
C ARG A 913 38.75 8.01 0.70
N GLN A 914 37.98 7.39 1.60
CA GLN A 914 38.45 7.07 2.96
C GLN A 914 39.59 6.03 3.01
N SER A 915 39.82 5.30 1.91
CA SER A 915 40.90 4.31 1.77
C SER A 915 41.93 4.69 0.69
N MET A 916 42.03 5.98 0.35
CA MET A 916 42.93 6.48 -0.69
C MET A 916 43.61 7.79 -0.27
N ASP A 917 44.88 7.93 -0.65
CA ASP A 917 45.66 9.16 -0.49
C ASP A 917 45.02 10.36 -1.23
N PRO A 918 45.01 11.59 -0.65
CA PRO A 918 44.40 12.77 -1.29
C PRO A 918 44.97 13.15 -2.66
N ALA A 919 46.27 13.00 -2.91
CA ALA A 919 46.86 13.28 -4.22
C ALA A 919 46.43 12.22 -5.24
N GLN A 920 46.38 10.94 -4.86
CA GLN A 920 45.84 9.89 -5.72
C GLN A 920 44.31 10.01 -5.94
N VAL A 921 43.57 10.64 -5.01
CA VAL A 921 42.16 11.03 -5.22
C VAL A 921 42.04 12.22 -6.17
N LYS A 922 42.92 13.23 -6.10
CA LYS A 922 43.00 14.30 -7.10
C LYS A 922 43.28 13.71 -8.49
N ARG A 923 44.34 12.89 -8.63
CA ARG A 923 44.75 12.29 -9.92
C ARG A 923 43.62 11.55 -10.63
N VAL A 924 42.79 10.81 -9.90
CA VAL A 924 41.66 10.05 -10.48
C VAL A 924 40.45 10.94 -10.79
N CYS A 925 40.28 12.09 -10.11
CA CYS A 925 39.12 12.97 -10.28
C CYS A 925 39.35 14.12 -11.28
N HIS A 926 40.55 14.69 -11.26
CA HIS A 926 41.00 15.84 -12.04
C HIS A 926 41.91 15.38 -13.18
N ASP A 927 43.12 14.90 -12.87
CA ASP A 927 44.20 14.71 -13.86
C ASP A 927 43.76 13.72 -14.98
N PHE A 928 43.14 12.60 -14.60
CA PHE A 928 42.55 11.63 -15.55
C PHE A 928 41.41 12.21 -16.40
N THR A 929 40.62 13.14 -15.86
CA THR A 929 39.54 13.81 -16.61
C THR A 929 40.12 14.73 -17.67
N MET A 930 41.09 15.57 -17.28
CA MET A 930 41.71 16.53 -18.20
C MET A 930 42.58 15.82 -19.24
N ALA A 931 43.35 14.78 -18.87
CA ALA A 931 44.10 13.96 -19.82
C ALA A 931 43.17 13.28 -20.84
N GLY A 932 42.03 12.73 -20.39
CA GLY A 932 41.03 12.14 -21.28
C GLY A 932 40.35 13.13 -22.21
N LEU A 933 40.02 14.32 -21.72
CA LEU A 933 39.42 15.41 -22.53
C LEU A 933 40.42 15.93 -23.59
N ASN A 934 41.67 16.21 -23.21
CA ASN A 934 42.73 16.57 -24.15
C ASN A 934 42.92 15.49 -25.22
N ALA A 935 43.09 14.22 -24.83
CA ALA A 935 43.31 13.13 -25.77
C ALA A 935 42.13 12.86 -26.72
N MET A 936 40.89 13.20 -26.32
CA MET A 936 39.72 13.15 -27.20
C MET A 936 39.69 14.34 -28.18
N TYR A 937 40.11 15.53 -27.76
CA TYR A 937 40.19 16.71 -28.63
C TYR A 937 41.33 16.59 -29.66
N GLU A 938 42.53 16.20 -29.22
CA GLU A 938 43.69 15.93 -30.08
C GLU A 938 43.41 14.87 -31.16
N ALA A 939 42.51 13.92 -30.87
CA ALA A 939 42.12 12.87 -31.81
C ALA A 939 41.23 13.35 -32.97
N GLY A 940 40.77 14.60 -32.95
CA GLY A 940 39.85 15.16 -33.95
C GLY A 940 38.42 14.60 -33.80
N PRO A 941 37.65 15.03 -32.79
CA PRO A 941 36.24 14.69 -32.65
C PRO A 941 35.39 15.43 -33.70
N ALA A 942 34.12 15.07 -33.83
CA ALA A 942 33.17 15.87 -34.61
C ALA A 942 32.93 17.23 -33.91
N ARG A 943 32.50 18.26 -34.65
CA ARG A 943 32.19 19.59 -34.11
C ARG A 943 30.71 19.91 -34.33
N PRO A 944 29.93 20.24 -33.28
CA PRO A 944 30.32 20.35 -31.87
C PRO A 944 30.56 18.99 -31.18
N PHE A 945 31.64 18.89 -30.40
CA PHE A 945 31.92 17.74 -29.53
C PHE A 945 31.32 17.94 -28.14
N ARG A 946 30.41 17.06 -27.72
CA ARG A 946 29.68 17.18 -26.44
C ARG A 946 30.31 16.37 -25.31
N PHE A 947 31.06 17.04 -24.44
CA PHE A 947 31.68 16.42 -23.27
C PHE A 947 30.83 16.61 -22.00
N LEU A 948 30.10 15.57 -21.61
CA LEU A 948 29.32 15.54 -20.38
C LEU A 948 30.13 14.94 -19.23
N TYR A 949 30.54 15.78 -18.28
CA TYR A 949 31.26 15.40 -17.06
C TYR A 949 30.30 15.03 -15.93
N MET A 950 30.42 13.81 -15.41
CA MET A 950 29.67 13.38 -14.23
C MET A 950 30.37 13.85 -12.94
N SER A 951 29.86 14.92 -12.33
CA SER A 951 30.24 15.38 -10.98
C SER A 951 29.31 14.80 -9.92
N GLY A 952 29.12 15.50 -8.80
CA GLY A 952 28.16 15.15 -7.75
C GLY A 952 27.55 16.40 -7.13
N ASN A 953 26.29 16.29 -6.68
CA ASN A 953 25.46 17.39 -6.18
C ASN A 953 26.17 18.38 -5.21
N ASN A 954 27.07 17.90 -4.35
CA ASN A 954 27.70 18.71 -3.30
C ASN A 954 29.08 19.28 -3.68
N ALA A 955 29.51 19.18 -4.93
CA ALA A 955 30.72 19.86 -5.41
C ALA A 955 30.45 21.37 -5.56
N VAL A 956 31.38 22.22 -5.08
CA VAL A 956 31.22 23.70 -5.08
C VAL A 956 32.32 24.34 -5.92
N ARG A 957 31.91 25.18 -6.88
CA ARG A 957 32.83 25.83 -7.86
C ARG A 957 33.62 26.98 -7.23
N ASP A 958 33.04 27.64 -6.24
CA ASP A 958 33.70 28.64 -5.40
C ASP A 958 34.32 27.95 -4.15
N PRO A 959 35.65 28.06 -3.93
CA PRO A 959 36.30 27.61 -2.70
C PRO A 959 35.77 28.28 -1.42
N ALA A 960 35.17 29.46 -1.47
CA ALA A 960 34.58 30.14 -0.32
C ALA A 960 33.30 29.46 0.19
N GLU A 961 32.54 28.78 -0.69
CA GLU A 961 31.34 28.00 -0.31
C GLU A 961 31.67 26.62 0.33
N ARG A 962 32.93 26.42 0.77
CA ARG A 962 33.45 25.18 1.36
C ARG A 962 32.48 24.52 2.35
N PRO A 963 31.87 23.35 2.02
CA PRO A 963 30.92 22.70 2.92
C PRO A 963 31.63 22.09 4.13
N ARG A 964 31.02 22.21 5.32
CA ARG A 964 31.54 21.68 6.60
C ARG A 964 31.77 20.16 6.61
N ILE A 965 31.13 19.43 5.70
CA ILE A 965 31.27 17.98 5.54
C ILE A 965 31.90 17.73 4.16
N LEU A 966 32.95 16.90 4.12
CA LEU A 966 33.77 16.56 2.95
C LEU A 966 34.57 17.70 2.28
N GLY A 967 34.22 18.97 2.50
CA GLY A 967 35.07 20.17 2.32
C GLY A 967 36.01 20.15 1.12
N ASP A 968 37.28 19.84 1.35
CA ASP A 968 38.37 19.82 0.35
C ASP A 968 38.06 18.96 -0.88
N TYR A 969 37.30 17.87 -0.72
CA TYR A 969 36.88 17.03 -1.84
C TYR A 969 35.75 17.67 -2.66
N CYS A 970 34.84 18.40 -2.00
CA CYS A 970 33.77 19.13 -2.67
C CYS A 970 34.32 20.32 -3.47
N VAL A 971 35.31 21.02 -2.91
CA VAL A 971 36.06 22.09 -3.60
C VAL A 971 36.90 21.50 -4.73
N MET A 972 37.65 20.41 -4.50
CA MET A 972 38.43 19.74 -5.55
C MET A 972 37.56 19.26 -6.72
N ARG A 973 36.39 18.67 -6.46
CA ARG A 973 35.46 18.27 -7.54
C ARG A 973 34.88 19.47 -8.28
N GLY A 974 34.66 20.60 -7.60
CA GLY A 974 34.22 21.84 -8.24
C GLY A 974 35.31 22.54 -9.04
N ALA A 975 36.59 22.39 -8.67
CA ALA A 975 37.70 22.81 -9.51
C ALA A 975 37.65 22.08 -10.86
N VAL A 976 37.51 20.75 -10.89
CA VAL A 976 37.40 20.00 -12.16
C VAL A 976 36.18 20.43 -13.00
N GLU A 977 35.09 20.88 -12.38
CA GLU A 977 33.97 21.48 -13.11
C GLU A 977 34.37 22.79 -13.78
N ASN A 978 35.13 23.65 -13.09
CA ASN A 978 35.67 24.88 -13.66
C ASN A 978 36.66 24.60 -14.79
N ASP A 979 37.56 23.63 -14.60
CA ASP A 979 38.63 23.26 -15.54
C ASP A 979 38.06 22.64 -16.84
N VAL A 980 37.08 21.75 -16.73
CA VAL A 980 36.36 21.17 -17.90
C VAL A 980 35.59 22.25 -18.67
N LEU A 981 34.96 23.19 -17.97
CA LEU A 981 34.24 24.30 -18.62
C LEU A 981 35.19 25.38 -19.17
N ALA A 982 36.38 25.56 -18.60
CA ALA A 982 37.43 26.41 -19.15
C ALA A 982 37.95 25.84 -20.47
N PHE A 983 38.29 24.54 -20.48
CA PHE A 983 38.70 23.84 -21.69
C PHE A 983 37.69 24.04 -22.84
N ALA A 984 36.38 23.90 -22.59
CA ALA A 984 35.36 24.11 -23.63
C ALA A 984 35.21 25.57 -24.10
N ARG A 985 35.52 26.57 -23.26
CA ARG A 985 35.56 27.98 -23.69
C ARG A 985 36.83 28.31 -24.50
N GLU A 986 37.92 27.60 -24.22
CA GLU A 986 39.23 27.79 -24.86
C GLU A 986 39.36 27.03 -26.19
N HIS A 987 38.59 25.96 -26.40
CA HIS A 987 38.69 25.06 -27.55
C HIS A 987 37.43 25.11 -28.41
N GLU A 988 37.52 25.84 -29.52
CA GLU A 988 36.43 25.99 -30.49
C GLU A 988 35.87 24.63 -30.94
N GLY A 989 34.55 24.52 -30.98
CA GLY A 989 33.84 23.31 -31.36
C GLY A 989 33.68 22.28 -30.24
N VAL A 990 33.94 22.63 -28.98
CA VAL A 990 33.67 21.80 -27.81
C VAL A 990 32.52 22.40 -26.99
N GLU A 991 31.45 21.63 -26.80
CA GLU A 991 30.40 21.90 -25.82
C GLU A 991 30.71 21.06 -24.56
N ALA A 992 30.68 21.65 -23.36
CA ALA A 992 30.81 20.89 -22.11
C ALA A 992 29.67 21.14 -21.14
N CYS A 993 29.26 20.08 -20.45
CA CYS A 993 28.21 20.10 -19.45
C CYS A 993 28.59 19.25 -18.23
N VAL A 994 28.24 19.71 -17.04
CA VAL A 994 28.37 19.00 -15.78
C VAL A 994 27.01 18.47 -15.33
N ALA A 995 26.88 17.14 -15.33
CA ALA A 995 25.82 16.47 -14.59
C ALA A 995 26.19 16.42 -13.10
N LYS A 996 25.31 16.96 -12.24
CA LYS A 996 25.46 16.97 -10.78
C LYS A 996 24.38 16.10 -10.12
N PRO A 997 24.39 14.78 -10.34
CA PRO A 997 23.41 13.87 -9.75
C PRO A 997 23.50 13.89 -8.22
N GLY A 998 22.35 13.64 -7.59
CA GLY A 998 22.26 13.29 -6.18
C GLY A 998 22.80 11.90 -5.91
N LEU A 999 22.43 11.29 -4.78
CA LEU A 999 22.83 9.91 -4.52
C LEU A 999 22.17 8.95 -5.53
N ILE A 1000 22.98 8.31 -6.38
CA ILE A 1000 22.47 7.38 -7.39
C ILE A 1000 22.12 6.05 -6.73
N SER A 1001 20.85 5.67 -6.83
CA SER A 1001 20.33 4.41 -6.27
C SER A 1001 20.50 3.26 -7.26
N SER A 1002 21.47 2.38 -6.99
CA SER A 1002 21.52 1.01 -7.52
C SER A 1002 21.61 0.00 -6.38
N GLY A 1003 20.61 -0.87 -6.26
CA GLY A 1003 20.58 -1.89 -5.21
C GLY A 1003 20.36 -1.33 -3.79
N VAL A 1004 19.92 -2.22 -2.91
CA VAL A 1004 19.29 -1.86 -1.62
C VAL A 1004 20.16 -0.96 -0.73
N VAL A 1005 21.49 -1.16 -0.71
CA VAL A 1005 22.40 -0.40 0.16
C VAL A 1005 22.44 1.09 -0.18
N THR A 1006 22.45 1.44 -1.47
CA THR A 1006 22.38 2.86 -1.91
C THR A 1006 20.95 3.40 -1.82
N SER A 1007 19.92 2.57 -1.95
CA SER A 1007 18.54 2.98 -1.71
C SER A 1007 18.27 3.35 -0.24
N VAL A 1008 18.95 2.69 0.72
CA VAL A 1008 18.86 3.03 2.16
C VAL A 1008 19.57 4.35 2.46
N LEU A 1009 20.81 4.56 2.00
CA LEU A 1009 21.49 5.85 2.15
C LEU A 1009 20.77 6.98 1.37
N GLY A 1010 20.23 6.66 0.19
CA GLY A 1010 19.42 7.60 -0.61
C GLY A 1010 18.11 7.97 0.08
N GLY A 1011 17.52 7.03 0.83
CA GLY A 1011 16.43 7.30 1.77
C GLY A 1011 16.83 8.27 2.88
N PHE A 1012 18.06 8.18 3.40
CA PHE A 1012 18.57 9.12 4.41
C PHE A 1012 18.68 10.54 3.85
N PHE A 1013 19.29 10.70 2.68
CA PHE A 1013 19.54 12.03 2.11
C PHE A 1013 18.26 12.65 1.50
N ARG A 1014 17.37 11.86 0.87
CA ARG A 1014 16.01 12.31 0.50
C ARG A 1014 15.16 12.73 1.73
N LEU A 1015 15.38 12.17 2.92
CA LEU A 1015 14.61 12.49 4.12
C LEU A 1015 15.22 13.60 5.00
N THR A 1016 16.54 13.82 4.92
CA THR A 1016 17.21 14.98 5.53
C THR A 1016 17.16 16.23 4.64
N GLY A 1017 16.98 16.07 3.32
CA GLY A 1017 16.86 17.18 2.36
C GLY A 1017 18.19 17.87 2.03
N ILE A 1018 19.32 17.21 2.33
CA ILE A 1018 20.68 17.77 2.13
C ILE A 1018 21.25 17.38 0.76
N VAL A 1019 20.81 16.24 0.21
CA VAL A 1019 21.16 15.80 -1.15
C VAL A 1019 19.92 15.12 -1.75
N PRO A 1020 19.52 15.45 -2.98
CA PRO A 1020 18.59 14.61 -3.74
C PRO A 1020 19.14 13.18 -3.92
N ALA A 1021 18.30 12.27 -4.40
CA ALA A 1021 18.74 10.96 -4.86
C ALA A 1021 18.03 10.63 -6.16
N ASN A 1022 18.70 9.95 -7.08
CA ASN A 1022 18.18 9.71 -8.43
C ASN A 1022 18.15 8.21 -8.74
N SER A 1023 17.19 7.80 -9.58
CA SER A 1023 17.24 6.49 -10.24
C SER A 1023 18.40 6.48 -11.24
N ILE A 1024 19.21 5.42 -11.22
CA ILE A 1024 20.30 5.23 -12.18
C ILE A 1024 19.80 5.25 -13.64
N SER A 1025 18.62 4.66 -13.88
CA SER A 1025 17.99 4.65 -15.21
C SER A 1025 17.65 6.07 -15.69
N CYS A 1026 17.16 6.93 -14.78
CA CYS A 1026 16.82 8.32 -15.09
C CYS A 1026 18.08 9.16 -15.37
N VAL A 1027 19.13 9.03 -14.55
CA VAL A 1027 20.41 9.75 -14.78
C VAL A 1027 21.01 9.33 -16.13
N SER A 1028 21.05 8.03 -16.43
CA SER A 1028 21.56 7.53 -17.71
C SER A 1028 20.72 7.99 -18.90
N LYS A 1029 19.38 7.96 -18.80
CA LYS A 1029 18.48 8.48 -19.84
C LYS A 1029 18.72 9.97 -20.06
N ALA A 1030 18.79 10.77 -18.99
CA ALA A 1030 19.00 12.21 -19.06
C ALA A 1030 20.35 12.57 -19.71
N MET A 1031 21.45 11.93 -19.30
CA MET A 1031 22.77 12.19 -19.88
C MET A 1031 22.81 11.81 -21.38
N LEU A 1032 22.17 10.70 -21.77
CA LEU A 1032 22.04 10.30 -23.18
C LEU A 1032 21.19 11.29 -23.99
N ASP A 1033 20.03 11.68 -23.48
CA ASP A 1033 19.16 12.67 -24.15
C ASP A 1033 19.89 14.01 -24.36
N GLN A 1034 20.73 14.42 -23.41
CA GLN A 1034 21.45 15.69 -23.44
C GLN A 1034 22.65 15.69 -24.38
N VAL A 1035 23.41 14.59 -24.50
CA VAL A 1035 24.45 14.53 -25.55
C VAL A 1035 23.84 14.42 -26.96
N ILE A 1036 22.75 13.66 -27.12
CA ILE A 1036 22.06 13.53 -28.42
C ILE A 1036 21.45 14.88 -28.86
N LYS A 1037 20.69 15.54 -27.99
CA LYS A 1037 19.84 16.70 -28.34
C LYS A 1037 20.50 18.06 -28.10
N GLY A 1038 21.68 18.09 -27.49
CA GLY A 1038 22.30 19.31 -26.98
C GLY A 1038 21.96 19.59 -25.52
N PHE A 1039 22.85 20.33 -24.85
CA PHE A 1039 22.72 20.65 -23.43
C PHE A 1039 21.67 21.76 -23.23
N GLU A 1040 20.56 21.47 -22.53
CA GLU A 1040 19.49 22.46 -22.32
C GLU A 1040 19.78 23.44 -21.17
N LYS A 1041 20.82 23.15 -20.36
CA LYS A 1041 21.20 23.88 -19.15
C LYS A 1041 22.56 23.39 -18.63
N GLU A 1042 23.36 24.32 -18.08
CA GLU A 1042 24.60 24.02 -17.37
C GLU A 1042 24.62 24.70 -15.98
N PRO A 1043 24.85 24.00 -14.85
CA PRO A 1043 24.87 22.54 -14.69
C PRO A 1043 23.48 21.89 -14.69
N LEU A 1044 23.46 20.62 -15.14
CA LEU A 1044 22.31 19.73 -14.96
C LEU A 1044 22.26 19.25 -13.51
N LEU A 1045 21.38 19.86 -12.71
CA LEU A 1045 21.21 19.49 -11.30
C LEU A 1045 20.43 18.16 -11.19
N ALA A 1046 20.47 17.57 -10.00
CA ALA A 1046 19.77 16.31 -9.72
C ALA A 1046 18.26 16.34 -10.06
N GLU A 1047 17.60 17.49 -9.95
CA GLU A 1047 16.18 17.66 -10.33
C GLU A 1047 15.98 17.69 -11.85
N ASP A 1048 16.92 18.28 -12.61
CA ASP A 1048 16.92 18.24 -14.07
C ASP A 1048 17.16 16.81 -14.58
N LEU A 1049 18.08 16.08 -13.95
CA LEU A 1049 18.38 14.67 -14.27
C LEU A 1049 17.25 13.71 -13.89
N GLU A 1050 16.38 14.05 -12.93
CA GLU A 1050 15.14 13.28 -12.68
C GLU A 1050 14.05 13.67 -13.69
N ARG A 1051 13.91 14.95 -14.05
CA ARG A 1051 12.94 15.45 -15.05
C ARG A 1051 13.21 14.93 -16.47
N LEU A 1052 14.46 14.99 -16.93
CA LEU A 1052 14.91 14.48 -18.25
C LEU A 1052 14.93 12.95 -18.30
N GLY A 1053 14.99 12.30 -17.14
CA GLY A 1053 15.10 10.86 -16.98
C GLY A 1053 13.78 10.11 -16.85
N LEU A 1054 12.63 10.81 -16.89
CA LEU A 1054 11.28 10.23 -16.92
C LEU A 1054 10.84 10.03 -18.37
#